data_AF-A0A7X8Q0P4-F1
#
_entry.id   AF-A0A7X8Q0P4-F1
#
_cell.length_a   1.000
_cell.length_b   1.000
_cell.length_c   1.000
_cell.angle_alpha   90.00
_cell.angle_beta   90.00
_cell.angle_gamma   90.00
#
_symmetry.space_group_name_H-M   'P 1'
#
loop_
_entity.id
_entity.type
_entity.pdbx_description
1 polymer ?
#
loop_
_entity_poly.entity_id
_entity_poly.type
_entity_poly.pdbx_seq_one_letter_code
_entity_poly.pdbx_strand_id
1 'polypeptide(L)'
;MKKTAMFLLAFSLLTASVVPAANVGAANETFKDRFNEMYDIINDPAVGYYDSEGIPYHSIETLCVEAPDYGHESTSEAASYYAWLEAVNGKINGDWSGLDRAWQCVEDFFIPSESIQKGLDRYNPSSPAGYANEFPLPDNYPAEIQSNVTVGQDPLHQELYSAYNTYAMYGMHWLVDVDNWYGYGTGDKCTFINTYQRGEQESVFETVPHPSLEEFKYGGRQGFADLFTAGETQKKWAFTIASDADGRLVQVQYWADKWAKEQGKDLSTLNAKAAKMGDYLRYSMFDKYFMKVGAQDKTPGSGYDSCLYLMSWYYAWGGAMAGDWSWKIGSSHVHWGYQAPLAAYVLGNKSEFKPKSSGGAKDWNSSFKRQVEMYAWLQSAEGAIAGGVTNSVGGQYKSYGSLSTFYDLAYDYAPVYRDPPSNNWFGMQAWSMQRMCEVYYETGDDLARQICDKWVEWAESHCKADLDNLSWEIPSTLKWEGQPDTWTGKKPDNNNLKCTVVGYGNDIGITGSLANAFFFYDQAVNKWSGNKDLGEKAANKALSMLEVVWQTCRDDYGVGVVETNGSLSRMFTQEVYIPSGWTGTMPNGDVIKSGVTFIDIRSKYKDDPWYEGIKNQTEDNLFEYTLHRYWHQVDYAVALGIAEIFGYKPVGDTQIPSDVLLGDVNLDGERDSLDFGLMRRVLLGMNSDFTGKALQAADINKDGEFNSLDFGALRLHLLGIREITK
;
A
#
# COMPACT_ATOMS: atom_id res chain seq x y z
N MET A 1 63.64 -5.76 20.95
CA MET A 1 62.88 -5.14 22.05
C MET A 1 61.40 -5.22 21.72
N LYS A 2 60.70 -6.25 22.21
CA LYS A 2 59.24 -6.35 22.16
C LYS A 2 58.83 -6.88 23.53
N LYS A 3 58.14 -6.06 24.31
CA LYS A 3 57.65 -6.40 25.65
C LYS A 3 56.33 -7.16 25.51
N THR A 4 56.27 -8.25 26.24
CA THR A 4 55.10 -9.06 26.58
C THR A 4 54.12 -8.28 27.47
N ALA A 5 52.81 -8.43 27.23
CA ALA A 5 51.74 -8.29 28.22
C ALA A 5 50.54 -9.11 27.70
N MET A 6 50.36 -10.35 28.16
CA MET A 6 49.31 -10.74 29.12
C MET A 6 48.02 -9.91 28.99
N PHE A 7 47.08 -10.42 28.19
CA PHE A 7 45.68 -10.02 28.25
C PHE A 7 44.98 -10.88 29.30
N LEU A 8 44.57 -10.26 30.41
CA LEU A 8 43.63 -10.82 31.36
C LEU A 8 42.23 -10.80 30.72
N LEU A 9 41.56 -11.95 30.71
CA LEU A 9 40.10 -12.00 30.62
C LEU A 9 39.52 -11.34 31.88
N ALA A 10 38.83 -10.22 31.69
CA ALA A 10 37.87 -9.69 32.66
C ALA A 10 36.49 -9.83 32.04
N PHE A 11 35.73 -10.82 32.49
CA PHE A 11 34.28 -10.88 32.33
C PHE A 11 33.69 -9.73 33.17
N SER A 12 33.40 -8.60 32.54
CA SER A 12 32.43 -7.66 33.09
C SER A 12 31.07 -8.01 32.48
N LEU A 13 30.23 -8.67 33.27
CA LEU A 13 28.78 -8.66 33.04
C LEU A 13 28.34 -7.18 33.07
N LEU A 14 28.16 -6.58 31.90
CA LEU A 14 27.19 -5.50 31.76
C LEU A 14 25.84 -6.19 31.63
N THR A 15 25.18 -6.39 32.77
CA THR A 15 23.73 -6.40 32.78
C THR A 15 23.31 -5.05 32.25
N ALA A 16 22.87 -4.99 30.99
CA ALA A 16 22.04 -3.87 30.53
C ALA A 16 20.80 -3.91 31.44
N SER A 17 20.81 -3.06 32.45
CA SER A 17 19.60 -2.69 33.15
C SER A 17 18.67 -2.12 32.09
N VAL A 18 17.64 -2.88 31.72
CA VAL A 18 16.44 -2.36 31.06
C VAL A 18 15.94 -1.27 31.99
N VAL A 19 16.30 -0.03 31.68
CA VAL A 19 15.64 1.13 32.26
C VAL A 19 14.37 1.24 31.44
N PRO A 20 13.18 1.04 32.03
CA PRO A 20 11.95 1.41 31.33
C PRO A 20 12.13 2.85 30.90
N ALA A 21 11.86 3.16 29.63
CA ALA A 21 11.80 4.54 29.18
C ALA A 21 11.04 5.34 30.24
N ALA A 22 11.68 6.39 30.75
CA ALA A 22 11.08 7.19 31.79
C ALA A 22 9.71 7.65 31.31
N ASN A 23 8.65 7.37 32.09
CA ASN A 23 7.31 7.90 31.86
C ASN A 23 7.37 9.43 31.93
N VAL A 24 7.66 10.08 30.80
CA VAL A 24 7.57 11.53 30.64
C VAL A 24 6.09 11.83 30.36
N GLY A 25 5.35 12.06 31.45
CA GLY A 25 4.07 12.76 31.50
C GLY A 25 3.07 12.54 30.36
N ALA A 26 2.32 11.43 30.40
CA ALA A 26 1.24 11.06 29.47
C ALA A 26 -0.01 11.98 29.48
N ALA A 27 0.10 13.25 29.91
CA ALA A 27 -1.06 14.13 30.11
C ALA A 27 -1.22 15.25 29.06
N ASN A 28 -0.36 15.33 28.02
CA ASN A 28 -0.41 16.39 27.00
C ASN A 28 0.16 15.97 25.62
N GLU A 29 0.37 14.68 25.34
CA GLU A 29 0.94 14.23 24.06
C GLU A 29 -0.07 14.45 22.93
N THR A 30 0.31 15.19 21.89
CA THR A 30 -0.54 15.48 20.72
C THR A 30 -0.26 14.52 19.56
N PHE A 31 -1.17 14.45 18.58
CA PHE A 31 -0.89 13.69 17.35
C PHE A 31 0.29 14.26 16.56
N LYS A 32 0.53 15.58 16.65
CA LYS A 32 1.78 16.18 16.15
C LYS A 32 3.02 15.57 16.79
N ASP A 33 3.03 15.40 18.11
CA ASP A 33 4.18 14.81 18.82
C ASP A 33 4.41 13.36 18.38
N ARG A 34 3.33 12.57 18.27
CA ARG A 34 3.38 11.18 17.79
C ARG A 34 3.86 11.06 16.35
N PHE A 35 3.37 11.94 15.47
CA PHE A 35 3.85 12.02 14.09
C PHE A 35 5.34 12.35 14.03
N ASN A 36 5.80 13.33 14.82
CA ASN A 36 7.20 13.72 14.85
C ASN A 36 8.10 12.60 15.37
N GLU A 37 7.68 11.85 16.39
CA GLU A 37 8.42 10.68 16.88
C GLU A 37 8.60 9.64 15.76
N MET A 38 7.51 9.28 15.07
CA MET A 38 7.60 8.35 13.93
C MET A 38 8.46 8.92 12.80
N TYR A 39 8.30 10.20 12.46
CA TYR A 39 9.07 10.86 11.40
C TYR A 39 10.57 10.87 11.72
N ASP A 40 10.94 11.17 12.97
CA ASP A 40 12.33 11.20 13.42
C ASP A 40 12.95 9.80 13.37
N ILE A 41 12.21 8.76 13.80
CA ILE A 41 12.66 7.36 13.71
C ILE A 41 12.85 6.94 12.25
N ILE A 42 11.86 7.20 11.39
CA ILE A 42 11.93 6.82 9.96
C ILE A 42 13.13 7.47 9.27
N ASN A 43 13.43 8.73 9.60
CA ASN A 43 14.51 9.50 8.97
C ASN A 43 15.85 9.37 9.69
N ASP A 44 15.96 8.63 10.79
CA ASP A 44 17.24 8.41 11.48
C ASP A 44 18.10 7.45 10.63
N PRO A 45 19.26 7.88 10.10
CA PRO A 45 20.15 7.00 9.34
C PRO A 45 20.67 5.81 10.16
N ALA A 46 20.63 5.87 11.49
CA ALA A 46 21.00 4.76 12.36
C ALA A 46 19.96 3.62 12.38
N VAL A 47 18.69 3.92 12.06
CA VAL A 47 17.58 2.96 12.01
C VAL A 47 17.60 2.17 10.70
N GLY A 48 17.93 2.82 9.58
CA GLY A 48 18.24 2.14 8.32
C GLY A 48 17.06 1.90 7.36
N TYR A 49 16.06 2.80 7.35
CA TYR A 49 14.97 2.76 6.35
C TYR A 49 15.42 3.16 4.94
N TYR A 50 16.51 3.90 4.83
CA TYR A 50 17.04 4.41 3.57
C TYR A 50 18.44 3.88 3.34
N ASP A 51 18.79 3.68 2.08
CA ASP A 51 20.17 3.48 1.68
C ASP A 51 20.99 4.79 1.82
N SER A 52 22.28 4.71 1.49
CA SER A 52 23.17 5.87 1.56
C SER A 52 22.87 6.98 0.53
N GLU A 53 22.15 6.67 -0.56
CA GLU A 53 21.71 7.62 -1.58
C GLU A 53 20.31 8.20 -1.29
N GLY A 54 19.62 7.72 -0.24
CA GLY A 54 18.32 8.23 0.21
C GLY A 54 17.12 7.53 -0.42
N ILE A 55 17.31 6.34 -0.98
CA ILE A 55 16.26 5.46 -1.51
C ILE A 55 15.64 4.70 -0.33
N PRO A 56 14.32 4.78 -0.10
CA PRO A 56 13.69 3.99 0.93
C PRO A 56 13.70 2.51 0.53
N TYR A 57 14.10 1.61 1.42
CA TYR A 57 13.93 0.18 1.21
C TYR A 57 12.45 -0.23 1.32
N HIS A 58 12.09 -1.44 0.88
CA HIS A 58 10.77 -2.00 1.17
C HIS A 58 10.58 -2.25 2.67
N SER A 59 11.62 -2.74 3.36
CA SER A 59 11.68 -2.94 4.81
C SER A 59 13.10 -2.76 5.34
N ILE A 60 13.25 -2.47 6.65
CA ILE A 60 14.56 -2.50 7.32
C ILE A 60 15.17 -3.89 7.21
N GLU A 61 14.37 -4.92 7.46
CA GLU A 61 14.83 -6.30 7.42
C GLU A 61 14.93 -6.80 6.00
N THR A 62 15.94 -7.63 5.76
CA THR A 62 16.33 -8.07 4.43
C THR A 62 15.56 -9.29 3.94
N LEU A 63 15.13 -10.19 4.83
CA LEU A 63 14.27 -11.32 4.46
C LEU A 63 12.80 -10.94 4.51
N CYS A 64 12.31 -10.46 3.37
CA CYS A 64 10.93 -10.14 3.11
C CYS A 64 10.56 -10.66 1.71
N VAL A 65 9.54 -11.51 1.62
CA VAL A 65 9.10 -12.13 0.34
C VAL A 65 7.59 -11.94 0.19
N GLU A 66 7.18 -10.94 -0.60
CA GLU A 66 5.78 -10.50 -0.74
C GLU A 66 5.44 -10.15 -2.18
N ALA A 67 5.70 -8.90 -2.59
CA ALA A 67 5.70 -8.42 -3.96
C ALA A 67 7.15 -8.21 -4.45
N PRO A 68 7.99 -7.40 -3.77
CA PRO A 68 9.43 -7.61 -3.80
C PRO A 68 9.76 -8.95 -3.13
N ASP A 69 10.86 -9.56 -3.56
CA ASP A 69 11.32 -10.85 -3.04
C ASP A 69 12.59 -10.74 -2.17
N TYR A 70 13.03 -9.51 -1.91
CA TYR A 70 14.07 -9.14 -0.97
C TYR A 70 13.79 -7.75 -0.35
N GLY A 71 13.99 -7.60 0.96
CA GLY A 71 13.55 -6.42 1.71
C GLY A 71 14.29 -5.12 1.40
N HIS A 72 15.54 -5.23 0.91
CA HIS A 72 16.32 -4.07 0.41
C HIS A 72 16.21 -3.88 -1.10
N GLU A 73 15.24 -4.53 -1.75
CA GLU A 73 14.65 -3.94 -2.94
C GLU A 73 13.79 -2.74 -2.54
N SER A 74 13.41 -1.93 -3.53
CA SER A 74 12.41 -0.89 -3.34
C SER A 74 11.44 -0.87 -4.51
N THR A 75 10.25 -0.34 -4.25
CA THR A 75 9.20 -0.19 -5.22
C THR A 75 8.90 1.28 -5.51
N SER A 76 8.30 1.55 -6.67
CA SER A 76 7.73 2.89 -6.93
C SER A 76 6.65 3.25 -5.89
N GLU A 77 6.01 2.25 -5.27
CA GLU A 77 5.13 2.47 -4.13
C GLU A 77 5.87 3.09 -2.94
N ALA A 78 7.00 2.52 -2.50
CA ALA A 78 7.80 3.08 -1.40
C ALA A 78 8.23 4.53 -1.70
N ALA A 79 8.64 4.82 -2.93
CA ALA A 79 8.96 6.20 -3.35
C ALA A 79 7.75 7.16 -3.29
N SER A 80 6.56 6.69 -3.68
CA SER A 80 5.32 7.48 -3.57
C SER A 80 4.87 7.69 -2.11
N TYR A 81 5.13 6.72 -1.22
CA TYR A 81 4.92 6.86 0.22
C TYR A 81 5.94 7.83 0.84
N TYR A 82 7.19 7.83 0.39
CA TYR A 82 8.19 8.78 0.85
C TYR A 82 7.73 10.23 0.61
N ALA A 83 7.19 10.53 -0.57
CA ALA A 83 6.57 11.82 -0.84
C ALA A 83 5.37 12.11 0.07
N TRP A 84 4.58 11.10 0.44
CA TRP A 84 3.41 11.26 1.31
C TRP A 84 3.81 11.65 2.74
N LEU A 85 4.80 10.95 3.30
CA LEU A 85 5.39 11.28 4.61
C LEU A 85 5.84 12.74 4.64
N GLU A 86 6.56 13.15 3.60
CA GLU A 86 7.15 14.49 3.51
C GLU A 86 6.11 15.59 3.24
N ALA A 87 5.02 15.29 2.53
CA ALA A 87 3.91 16.23 2.38
C ALA A 87 3.19 16.49 3.71
N VAL A 88 2.99 15.45 4.53
CA VAL A 88 2.41 15.58 5.87
C VAL A 88 3.36 16.34 6.80
N ASN A 89 4.67 16.04 6.76
CA ASN A 89 5.68 16.81 7.49
C ASN A 89 5.66 18.29 7.09
N GLY A 90 5.61 18.61 5.79
CA GLY A 90 5.48 19.97 5.29
C GLY A 90 4.26 20.70 5.85
N LYS A 91 3.11 20.01 5.94
CA LYS A 91 1.90 20.59 6.54
C LYS A 91 2.03 20.81 8.06
N ILE A 92 2.58 19.85 8.80
CA ILE A 92 2.64 19.89 10.27
C ILE A 92 3.75 20.81 10.80
N ASN A 93 4.90 20.82 10.13
CA ASN A 93 6.12 21.47 10.59
C ASN A 93 6.58 22.64 9.70
N GLY A 94 5.98 22.81 8.51
CA GLY A 94 6.32 23.92 7.60
C GLY A 94 7.63 23.72 6.83
N ASP A 95 8.24 22.53 6.92
CA ASP A 95 9.44 22.15 6.16
C ASP A 95 9.06 21.29 4.94
N TRP A 96 9.24 21.87 3.76
CA TRP A 96 8.93 21.24 2.48
C TRP A 96 10.17 20.67 1.78
N SER A 97 11.35 20.79 2.39
CA SER A 97 12.61 20.34 1.77
C SER A 97 12.68 18.83 1.59
N GLY A 98 11.98 18.07 2.45
CA GLY A 98 11.85 16.63 2.32
C GLY A 98 11.07 16.20 1.08
N LEU A 99 10.06 16.97 0.70
CA LEU A 99 9.29 16.68 -0.51
C LEU A 99 10.14 16.89 -1.78
N ASP A 100 11.01 17.90 -1.79
CA ASP A 100 11.99 18.07 -2.87
C ASP A 100 12.95 16.87 -2.96
N ARG A 101 13.42 16.33 -1.82
CA ARG A 101 14.26 15.12 -1.77
C ARG A 101 13.53 13.88 -2.27
N ALA A 102 12.28 13.67 -1.87
CA ALA A 102 11.47 12.55 -2.34
C ALA A 102 11.26 12.59 -3.86
N TRP A 103 10.96 13.76 -4.44
CA TRP A 103 10.88 13.92 -5.89
C TRP A 103 12.21 13.72 -6.60
N GLN A 104 13.32 14.13 -6.00
CA GLN A 104 14.65 13.87 -6.54
C GLN A 104 14.94 12.37 -6.56
N CYS A 105 14.64 11.64 -5.49
CA CYS A 105 14.75 10.18 -5.43
C CYS A 105 13.92 9.50 -6.53
N VAL A 106 12.68 9.95 -6.76
CA VAL A 106 11.83 9.46 -7.85
C VAL A 106 12.49 9.63 -9.22
N GLU A 107 12.99 10.83 -9.53
CA GLU A 107 13.61 11.11 -10.83
C GLU A 107 14.96 10.40 -11.03
N ASP A 108 15.75 10.24 -9.97
CA ASP A 108 17.10 9.66 -10.06
C ASP A 108 17.07 8.12 -10.14
N PHE A 109 16.16 7.48 -9.39
CA PHE A 109 16.22 6.04 -9.17
C PHE A 109 15.03 5.25 -9.71
N PHE A 110 13.86 5.88 -9.90
CA PHE A 110 12.66 5.17 -10.36
C PHE A 110 12.27 5.52 -11.80
N ILE A 111 12.55 6.74 -12.27
CA ILE A 111 12.27 7.13 -13.66
C ILE A 111 13.50 6.83 -14.54
N PRO A 112 13.41 5.92 -15.53
CA PRO A 112 14.55 5.63 -16.39
C PRO A 112 15.01 6.88 -17.17
N SER A 113 16.29 7.20 -17.12
CA SER A 113 16.80 8.39 -17.83
C SER A 113 16.62 8.28 -19.36
N GLU A 114 16.51 9.43 -20.04
CA GLU A 114 16.42 9.50 -21.51
C GLU A 114 17.60 8.80 -22.20
N SER A 115 18.77 8.76 -21.57
CA SER A 115 19.96 8.11 -22.12
C SER A 115 19.83 6.58 -22.22
N ILE A 116 18.99 5.97 -21.39
CA ILE A 116 18.70 4.53 -21.41
C ILE A 116 17.65 4.22 -22.48
N GLN A 117 16.64 5.09 -22.61
CA GLN A 117 15.44 4.87 -23.43
C GLN A 117 15.65 5.09 -24.95
N LYS A 118 16.74 4.55 -25.51
CA LYS A 118 17.12 4.73 -26.93
C LYS A 118 16.16 4.04 -27.89
N GLY A 119 15.87 4.67 -29.03
CA GLY A 119 15.02 4.11 -30.09
C GLY A 119 13.54 4.47 -29.97
N LEU A 120 13.14 5.22 -28.94
CA LEU A 120 11.77 5.76 -28.85
C LEU A 120 11.46 6.81 -29.93
N ASP A 121 12.48 7.44 -30.52
CA ASP A 121 12.36 8.30 -31.72
C ASP A 121 11.99 7.51 -33.00
N ARG A 122 12.18 6.18 -32.97
CA ARG A 122 11.83 5.25 -34.06
C ARG A 122 10.60 4.40 -33.75
N TYR A 123 9.96 4.62 -32.61
CA TYR A 123 8.73 3.96 -32.23
C TYR A 123 7.66 4.16 -33.31
N ASN A 124 6.93 3.11 -33.66
CA ASN A 124 5.84 3.18 -34.62
C ASN A 124 4.48 3.11 -33.89
N PRO A 125 3.75 4.24 -33.71
CA PRO A 125 2.47 4.23 -33.02
C PRO A 125 1.37 3.45 -33.77
N SER A 126 1.53 3.18 -35.07
CA SER A 126 0.60 2.31 -35.82
C SER A 126 0.91 0.81 -35.69
N SER A 127 2.01 0.46 -35.02
CA SER A 127 2.41 -0.92 -34.70
C SER A 127 3.14 -0.95 -33.35
N PRO A 128 2.44 -0.67 -32.24
CA PRO A 128 3.02 -0.34 -30.95
C PRO A 128 3.82 -1.48 -30.30
N ALA A 129 3.46 -2.74 -30.55
CA ALA A 129 4.15 -3.93 -30.02
C ALA A 129 3.83 -5.19 -30.85
N GLY A 130 4.59 -6.27 -30.64
CA GLY A 130 4.24 -7.60 -31.14
C GLY A 130 3.28 -8.30 -30.17
N TYR A 131 2.21 -8.92 -30.69
CA TYR A 131 1.25 -9.64 -29.86
C TYR A 131 1.81 -10.97 -29.34
N ALA A 132 1.68 -11.21 -28.05
CA ALA A 132 1.86 -12.51 -27.41
C ALA A 132 0.74 -12.79 -26.41
N ASN A 133 0.34 -14.06 -26.31
CA ASN A 133 -0.62 -14.53 -25.30
C ASN A 133 -0.02 -14.42 -23.90
N GLU A 134 -0.87 -14.19 -22.90
CA GLU A 134 -0.56 -14.61 -21.53
C GLU A 134 -1.10 -16.03 -21.32
N PHE A 135 -0.50 -16.77 -20.39
CA PHE A 135 -0.93 -18.10 -20.04
C PHE A 135 -1.19 -18.23 -18.54
N PRO A 136 -2.07 -19.16 -18.11
CA PRO A 136 -2.37 -19.33 -16.70
C PRO A 136 -1.18 -19.75 -15.85
N LEU A 137 -0.32 -20.64 -16.36
CA LEU A 137 0.78 -21.25 -15.60
C LEU A 137 2.16 -20.82 -16.12
N PRO A 138 3.17 -20.68 -15.23
CA PRO A 138 4.55 -20.38 -15.63
C PRO A 138 5.14 -21.41 -16.61
N ASP A 139 4.69 -22.67 -16.55
CA ASP A 139 5.18 -23.76 -17.41
C ASP A 139 4.75 -23.66 -18.88
N ASN A 140 3.84 -22.72 -19.20
CA ASN A 140 3.41 -22.43 -20.56
C ASN A 140 4.27 -21.34 -21.23
N TYR A 141 5.27 -20.80 -20.52
CA TYR A 141 6.23 -19.83 -21.04
C TYR A 141 7.52 -20.54 -21.51
N PRO A 142 8.25 -19.98 -22.50
CA PRO A 142 8.11 -18.64 -23.07
C PRO A 142 6.94 -18.47 -24.05
N ALA A 143 6.30 -17.29 -24.04
CA ALA A 143 5.18 -16.97 -24.92
C ALA A 143 5.65 -16.60 -26.34
N GLU A 144 4.99 -17.13 -27.37
CA GLU A 144 5.32 -16.85 -28.78
C GLU A 144 4.72 -15.52 -29.26
N ILE A 145 5.55 -14.68 -29.91
CA ILE A 145 5.08 -13.50 -30.64
C ILE A 145 4.40 -13.96 -31.94
N GLN A 146 3.13 -13.64 -32.10
CA GLN A 146 2.32 -14.03 -33.25
C GLN A 146 2.32 -12.92 -34.30
N SER A 147 3.21 -13.03 -35.30
CA SER A 147 3.39 -12.03 -36.36
C SER A 147 2.17 -11.85 -37.29
N ASN A 148 1.20 -12.76 -37.24
CA ASN A 148 -0.04 -12.72 -38.00
C ASN A 148 -1.19 -11.98 -37.29
N VAL A 149 -0.98 -11.52 -36.05
CA VAL A 149 -1.97 -10.74 -35.30
C VAL A 149 -1.65 -9.25 -35.42
N THR A 150 -2.58 -8.50 -36.02
CA THR A 150 -2.51 -7.04 -36.09
C THR A 150 -2.95 -6.43 -34.75
N VAL A 151 -2.11 -5.58 -34.18
CA VAL A 151 -2.40 -4.81 -32.96
C VAL A 151 -3.02 -3.45 -33.30
N GLY A 152 -3.60 -2.76 -32.32
CA GLY A 152 -4.18 -1.43 -32.52
C GLY A 152 -3.16 -0.31 -32.61
N GLN A 153 -3.65 0.94 -32.58
CA GLN A 153 -2.84 2.14 -32.73
C GLN A 153 -2.74 2.92 -31.42
N ASP A 154 -1.53 3.39 -31.08
CA ASP A 154 -1.25 4.28 -29.95
C ASP A 154 -1.60 5.74 -30.31
N PRO A 155 -2.60 6.35 -29.66
CA PRO A 155 -3.01 7.72 -29.95
C PRO A 155 -2.24 8.78 -29.12
N LEU A 156 -1.40 8.39 -28.16
CA LEU A 156 -0.78 9.30 -27.20
C LEU A 156 0.63 9.75 -27.63
N HIS A 157 1.39 8.88 -28.29
CA HIS A 157 2.82 9.09 -28.54
C HIS A 157 3.16 10.47 -29.14
N GLN A 158 2.52 10.85 -30.25
CA GLN A 158 2.82 12.10 -30.94
C GLN A 158 2.37 13.33 -30.15
N GLU A 159 1.28 13.20 -29.39
CA GLU A 159 0.78 14.27 -28.54
C GLU A 159 1.76 14.56 -27.39
N LEU A 160 2.22 13.52 -26.71
CA LEU A 160 3.18 13.62 -25.61
C LEU A 160 4.52 14.20 -26.08
N TYR A 161 5.04 13.75 -27.22
CA TYR A 161 6.23 14.36 -27.82
C TYR A 161 6.02 15.86 -28.10
N SER A 162 4.87 16.23 -28.68
CA SER A 162 4.55 17.63 -28.97
C SER A 162 4.45 18.50 -27.70
N ALA A 163 4.00 17.91 -26.58
CA ALA A 163 3.92 18.58 -25.30
C ALA A 163 5.30 18.76 -24.64
N TYR A 164 6.15 17.72 -24.62
CA TYR A 164 7.35 17.69 -23.79
C TYR A 164 8.68 17.77 -24.55
N ASN A 165 8.65 17.72 -25.90
CA ASN A 165 9.83 17.77 -26.76
C ASN A 165 10.88 16.71 -26.42
N THR A 166 10.42 15.52 -26.02
CA THR A 166 11.23 14.32 -25.79
C THR A 166 10.38 13.09 -26.10
N TYR A 167 11.01 12.03 -26.58
CA TYR A 167 10.35 10.74 -26.78
C TYR A 167 10.40 9.86 -25.53
N ALA A 168 11.24 10.20 -24.54
CA ALA A 168 11.36 9.47 -23.30
C ALA A 168 10.03 9.47 -22.52
N MET A 169 9.76 8.34 -21.87
CA MET A 169 8.62 8.17 -20.98
C MET A 169 8.97 8.71 -19.60
N TYR A 170 8.02 9.33 -18.92
CA TYR A 170 8.18 9.92 -17.59
C TYR A 170 7.20 9.28 -16.60
N GLY A 171 7.55 8.06 -16.17
CA GLY A 171 6.81 7.26 -15.18
C GLY A 171 7.76 6.32 -14.44
N MET A 172 7.39 5.92 -13.23
CA MET A 172 8.28 5.15 -12.36
C MET A 172 8.30 3.67 -12.75
N HIS A 173 9.49 3.13 -13.00
CA HIS A 173 9.65 1.67 -13.01
C HIS A 173 9.31 1.12 -11.63
N TRP A 174 8.58 0.02 -11.59
CA TRP A 174 7.96 -0.45 -10.37
C TRP A 174 8.94 -1.06 -9.35
N LEU A 175 10.08 -1.61 -9.77
CA LEU A 175 11.02 -2.34 -8.90
C LEU A 175 12.48 -1.97 -9.18
N VAL A 176 13.22 -1.76 -8.10
CA VAL A 176 14.67 -1.55 -8.11
C VAL A 176 15.34 -2.41 -7.05
N ASP A 177 16.52 -2.92 -7.37
CA ASP A 177 17.45 -3.53 -6.44
C ASP A 177 18.38 -2.44 -5.92
N VAL A 178 18.13 -1.94 -4.71
CA VAL A 178 18.71 -0.69 -4.19
C VAL A 178 20.21 -0.81 -4.01
N ASP A 179 20.68 -1.91 -3.41
CA ASP A 179 22.10 -2.14 -3.13
C ASP A 179 22.76 -3.12 -4.11
N ASN A 180 22.12 -3.37 -5.26
CA ASN A 180 22.56 -4.35 -6.24
C ASN A 180 22.79 -5.76 -5.63
N TRP A 181 21.88 -6.18 -4.76
CA TRP A 181 21.94 -7.47 -4.08
C TRP A 181 21.98 -8.64 -5.08
N TYR A 182 21.21 -8.59 -6.16
CA TYR A 182 21.27 -9.61 -7.21
C TYR A 182 22.57 -9.57 -8.00
N GLY A 183 23.24 -8.42 -8.08
CA GLY A 183 24.52 -8.25 -8.76
C GLY A 183 24.41 -7.96 -10.26
N TYR A 184 23.23 -7.55 -10.74
CA TYR A 184 23.01 -7.20 -12.15
C TYR A 184 23.72 -5.90 -12.56
N GLY A 185 23.82 -4.96 -11.62
CA GLY A 185 24.44 -3.65 -11.79
C GLY A 185 25.95 -3.64 -11.56
N THR A 186 26.45 -2.49 -11.09
CA THR A 186 27.88 -2.26 -10.83
C THR A 186 28.10 -1.82 -9.40
N GLY A 187 28.94 -2.55 -8.66
CA GLY A 187 29.19 -2.25 -7.25
C GLY A 187 27.92 -2.45 -6.42
N ASP A 188 27.59 -1.46 -5.63
CA ASP A 188 26.45 -1.33 -4.71
C ASP A 188 25.37 -0.37 -5.24
N LYS A 189 25.42 -0.02 -6.54
CA LYS A 189 24.50 0.98 -7.10
C LYS A 189 23.11 0.42 -7.40
N CYS A 190 22.10 1.21 -7.08
CA CYS A 190 20.70 0.95 -7.43
C CYS A 190 20.55 0.54 -8.90
N THR A 191 19.81 -0.56 -9.11
CA THR A 191 19.67 -1.22 -10.42
C THR A 191 18.22 -1.54 -10.71
N PHE A 192 17.74 -1.17 -11.90
CA PHE A 192 16.41 -1.56 -12.37
C PHE A 192 16.34 -3.07 -12.63
N ILE A 193 15.37 -3.73 -12.01
CA ILE A 193 15.11 -5.17 -12.14
C ILE A 193 13.63 -5.45 -12.32
N ASN A 194 13.30 -6.67 -12.73
CA ASN A 194 11.93 -7.15 -12.77
C ASN A 194 11.88 -8.63 -12.34
N THR A 195 10.69 -9.07 -11.91
CA THR A 195 10.45 -10.44 -11.43
C THR A 195 9.29 -11.06 -12.20
N TYR A 196 8.05 -10.64 -11.93
CA TYR A 196 6.84 -11.17 -12.54
C TYR A 196 6.81 -10.98 -14.06
N GLN A 197 6.60 -12.07 -14.79
CA GLN A 197 6.55 -12.07 -16.25
C GLN A 197 5.71 -13.22 -16.85
N ARG A 198 5.31 -14.22 -16.06
CA ARG A 198 4.79 -15.52 -16.55
C ARG A 198 3.38 -15.86 -16.04
N GLY A 199 2.50 -14.86 -16.05
CA GLY A 199 1.05 -15.06 -15.97
C GLY A 199 0.51 -15.17 -14.55
N GLU A 200 -0.79 -15.45 -14.47
CA GLU A 200 -1.60 -15.24 -13.25
C GLU A 200 -1.30 -16.21 -12.10
N GLN A 201 -0.63 -17.33 -12.35
CA GLN A 201 -0.18 -18.27 -11.30
C GLN A 201 1.30 -18.14 -10.97
N GLU A 202 2.04 -17.17 -11.51
CA GLU A 202 3.40 -16.91 -11.06
C GLU A 202 3.36 -16.12 -9.74
N SER A 203 3.42 -16.82 -8.60
CA SER A 203 3.61 -16.16 -7.31
C SER A 203 5.02 -15.58 -7.17
N VAL A 204 5.25 -14.77 -6.14
CA VAL A 204 6.58 -14.22 -5.79
C VAL A 204 7.65 -15.33 -5.66
N PHE A 205 7.26 -16.51 -5.20
CA PHE A 205 8.16 -17.66 -4.99
C PHE A 205 8.55 -18.37 -6.29
N GLU A 206 7.91 -18.05 -7.41
CA GLU A 206 8.07 -18.78 -8.67
C GLU A 206 8.84 -17.99 -9.71
N THR A 207 9.19 -16.73 -9.43
CA THR A 207 9.84 -15.83 -10.38
C THR A 207 11.32 -16.16 -10.61
N VAL A 208 11.82 -15.74 -11.77
CA VAL A 208 13.27 -15.64 -12.06
C VAL A 208 13.61 -14.14 -12.16
N PRO A 209 14.25 -13.54 -11.13
CA PRO A 209 14.61 -12.13 -11.14
C PRO A 209 15.55 -11.83 -12.30
N HIS A 210 15.37 -10.71 -12.99
CA HIS A 210 16.13 -10.38 -14.20
C HIS A 210 16.34 -8.86 -14.33
N PRO A 211 17.44 -8.43 -14.98
CA PRO A 211 17.70 -7.00 -15.15
C PRO A 211 16.75 -6.40 -16.19
N SER A 212 16.25 -5.20 -15.90
CA SER A 212 15.49 -4.40 -16.86
C SER A 212 16.37 -3.96 -18.04
N LEU A 213 17.70 -3.97 -17.87
CA LEU A 213 18.71 -3.76 -18.91
C LEU A 213 19.34 -5.11 -19.30
N GLU A 214 18.73 -5.80 -20.26
CA GLU A 214 19.15 -7.13 -20.73
C GLU A 214 20.33 -7.04 -21.72
N GLU A 215 21.54 -7.22 -21.21
CA GLU A 215 22.79 -7.19 -21.98
C GLU A 215 23.35 -8.56 -22.37
N PHE A 216 22.65 -9.64 -22.03
CA PHE A 216 23.10 -11.05 -22.13
C PHE A 216 24.38 -11.33 -21.34
N LYS A 217 24.57 -10.63 -20.21
CA LYS A 217 25.73 -10.80 -19.31
C LYS A 217 25.54 -11.98 -18.35
N TYR A 218 24.31 -12.16 -17.88
CA TYR A 218 23.89 -13.17 -16.91
C TYR A 218 22.71 -13.93 -17.48
N GLY A 219 22.25 -14.99 -16.81
CA GLY A 219 21.20 -15.86 -17.33
C GLY A 219 21.75 -16.87 -18.35
N GLY A 220 20.96 -17.18 -19.37
CA GLY A 220 21.29 -18.13 -20.44
C GLY A 220 21.91 -17.45 -21.67
N ARG A 221 21.75 -18.10 -22.83
CA ARG A 221 22.34 -17.65 -24.11
C ARG A 221 21.90 -16.25 -24.53
N GLN A 222 20.64 -15.90 -24.25
CA GLN A 222 20.04 -14.60 -24.58
C GLN A 222 19.62 -13.86 -23.30
N GLY A 223 20.46 -14.01 -22.27
CA GLY A 223 20.12 -13.61 -20.92
C GLY A 223 18.92 -14.36 -20.38
N PHE A 224 17.92 -13.63 -19.89
CA PHE A 224 16.69 -14.18 -19.33
C PHE A 224 15.52 -14.16 -20.32
N ALA A 225 15.68 -13.47 -21.45
CA ALA A 225 14.57 -13.15 -22.34
C ALA A 225 13.83 -14.37 -22.90
N ASP A 226 14.54 -15.45 -23.20
CA ASP A 226 13.96 -16.68 -23.76
C ASP A 226 13.33 -17.61 -22.69
N LEU A 227 13.29 -17.18 -21.43
CA LEU A 227 12.37 -17.72 -20.41
C LEU A 227 10.95 -17.15 -20.57
N PHE A 228 10.82 -15.96 -21.17
CA PHE A 228 9.57 -15.18 -21.16
C PHE A 228 8.93 -15.07 -22.54
N THR A 229 9.75 -14.85 -23.58
CA THR A 229 9.27 -14.66 -24.96
C THR A 229 10.07 -15.55 -25.90
N ALA A 230 9.38 -16.33 -26.72
CA ALA A 230 10.00 -17.33 -27.56
C ALA A 230 10.69 -16.69 -28.77
N GLY A 231 11.77 -17.31 -29.22
CA GLY A 231 12.53 -16.90 -30.40
C GLY A 231 13.86 -16.22 -30.09
N GLU A 232 14.53 -15.79 -31.15
CA GLU A 232 15.76 -14.99 -31.03
C GLU A 232 15.43 -13.54 -30.70
N THR A 233 16.26 -12.92 -29.87
CA THR A 233 16.13 -11.52 -29.47
C THR A 233 17.50 -10.85 -29.43
N GLN A 234 17.49 -9.56 -29.14
CA GLN A 234 18.70 -8.74 -29.04
C GLN A 234 18.78 -8.11 -27.66
N LYS A 235 19.95 -7.55 -27.33
CA LYS A 235 20.14 -6.77 -26.11
C LYS A 235 19.13 -5.63 -26.08
N LYS A 236 18.40 -5.50 -24.97
CA LYS A 236 17.24 -4.62 -24.88
C LYS A 236 17.09 -4.06 -23.47
N TRP A 237 16.27 -3.04 -23.37
CA TRP A 237 15.80 -2.48 -22.11
C TRP A 237 14.27 -2.53 -22.07
N ALA A 238 13.68 -2.73 -20.90
CA ALA A 238 12.23 -2.74 -20.71
C ALA A 238 11.87 -2.27 -19.31
N PHE A 239 10.81 -1.48 -19.19
CA PHE A 239 10.32 -0.95 -17.92
C PHE A 239 8.80 -1.15 -17.82
N THR A 240 8.36 -1.53 -16.63
CA THR A 240 6.96 -1.75 -16.25
C THR A 240 6.61 -0.87 -15.05
N ILE A 241 5.39 -0.35 -15.02
CA ILE A 241 4.95 0.68 -14.09
C ILE A 241 3.87 0.07 -13.21
N ALA A 242 3.88 0.41 -11.92
CA ALA A 242 2.72 0.24 -11.06
C ALA A 242 1.89 1.53 -11.12
N SER A 243 0.76 1.49 -11.86
CA SER A 243 0.01 2.71 -12.18
C SER A 243 -0.49 3.45 -10.94
N ASP A 244 -0.79 2.72 -9.88
CA ASP A 244 -1.29 3.26 -8.62
C ASP A 244 -0.22 4.06 -7.85
N ALA A 245 1.07 3.71 -7.96
CA ALA A 245 2.17 4.46 -7.37
C ALA A 245 2.30 5.86 -7.99
N ASP A 246 2.30 5.96 -9.32
CA ASP A 246 2.29 7.23 -10.05
C ASP A 246 1.01 8.03 -9.71
N GLY A 247 -0.13 7.34 -9.59
CA GLY A 247 -1.40 7.93 -9.13
C GLY A 247 -1.32 8.51 -7.72
N ARG A 248 -0.72 7.78 -6.78
CA ARG A 248 -0.48 8.21 -5.39
C ARG A 248 0.42 9.43 -5.37
N LEU A 249 1.49 9.47 -6.16
CA LEU A 249 2.39 10.63 -6.19
C LEU A 249 1.70 11.91 -6.67
N VAL A 250 0.80 11.80 -7.66
CA VAL A 250 -0.05 12.95 -8.09
C VAL A 250 -1.03 13.37 -7.00
N GLN A 251 -1.69 12.41 -6.34
CA GLN A 251 -2.60 12.64 -5.21
C GLN A 251 -1.87 13.38 -4.07
N VAL A 252 -0.69 12.90 -3.68
CA VAL A 252 0.14 13.49 -2.64
C VAL A 252 0.57 14.91 -3.01
N GLN A 253 1.03 15.13 -4.25
CA GLN A 253 1.46 16.46 -4.69
C GLN A 253 0.31 17.48 -4.66
N TYR A 254 -0.93 17.05 -4.91
CA TYR A 254 -2.11 17.90 -4.76
C TYR A 254 -2.30 18.37 -3.30
N TRP A 255 -2.21 17.45 -2.34
CA TRP A 255 -2.30 17.80 -0.92
C TRP A 255 -1.17 18.70 -0.48
N ALA A 256 0.07 18.38 -0.89
CA ALA A 256 1.24 19.21 -0.65
C ALA A 256 1.05 20.64 -1.16
N ASP A 257 0.63 20.82 -2.41
CA ASP A 257 0.37 22.15 -3.00
C ASP A 257 -0.69 22.93 -2.21
N LYS A 258 -1.80 22.27 -1.87
CA LYS A 258 -2.89 22.89 -1.11
C LYS A 258 -2.40 23.37 0.26
N TRP A 259 -1.69 22.53 0.99
CA TRP A 259 -1.15 22.82 2.32
C TRP A 259 0.00 23.84 2.28
N ALA A 260 0.89 23.75 1.30
CA ALA A 260 1.98 24.69 1.09
C ALA A 260 1.46 26.11 0.82
N LYS A 261 0.40 26.25 0.02
CA LYS A 261 -0.27 27.53 -0.24
C LYS A 261 -0.85 28.17 1.01
N GLU A 262 -1.43 27.38 1.93
CA GLU A 262 -1.91 27.87 3.23
C GLU A 262 -0.77 28.48 4.06
N GLN A 263 0.47 28.05 3.83
CA GLN A 263 1.69 28.53 4.48
C GLN A 263 2.50 29.52 3.64
N GLY A 264 1.97 29.98 2.49
CA GLY A 264 2.65 30.91 1.60
C GLY A 264 3.88 30.33 0.90
N LYS A 265 3.95 29.01 0.72
CA LYS A 265 4.99 28.29 -0.01
C LYS A 265 4.54 27.96 -1.43
N ASP A 266 5.48 27.95 -2.37
CA ASP A 266 5.23 27.68 -3.79
C ASP A 266 5.87 26.35 -4.19
N LEU A 267 5.04 25.39 -4.62
CA LEU A 267 5.46 24.07 -5.11
C LEU A 267 5.22 23.90 -6.62
N SER A 268 5.04 24.99 -7.37
CA SER A 268 4.69 24.96 -8.80
C SER A 268 5.62 24.11 -9.67
N THR A 269 6.91 24.03 -9.32
CA THR A 269 7.87 23.15 -10.02
C THR A 269 7.54 21.68 -9.83
N LEU A 270 7.20 21.25 -8.60
CA LEU A 270 6.80 19.88 -8.30
C LEU A 270 5.42 19.57 -8.88
N ASN A 271 4.49 20.53 -8.86
CA ASN A 271 3.18 20.39 -9.52
C ASN A 271 3.34 20.11 -11.02
N ALA A 272 4.29 20.78 -11.69
CA ALA A 272 4.59 20.53 -13.09
C ALA A 272 5.17 19.13 -13.34
N LYS A 273 5.98 18.59 -12.40
CA LYS A 273 6.47 17.20 -12.45
C LYS A 273 5.31 16.21 -12.31
N ALA A 274 4.41 16.42 -11.33
CA ALA A 274 3.21 15.61 -11.16
C ALA A 274 2.27 15.68 -12.39
N ALA A 275 2.05 16.87 -12.95
CA ALA A 275 1.26 17.04 -14.16
C ALA A 275 1.86 16.30 -15.36
N LYS A 276 3.19 16.32 -15.51
CA LYS A 276 3.92 15.56 -16.54
C LYS A 276 3.75 14.06 -16.32
N MET A 277 4.00 13.55 -15.11
CA MET A 277 3.79 12.13 -14.77
C MET A 277 2.36 11.68 -15.06
N GLY A 278 1.37 12.46 -14.63
CA GLY A 278 -0.04 12.21 -14.94
C GLY A 278 -0.35 12.20 -16.44
N ASP A 279 0.36 12.98 -17.26
CA ASP A 279 0.17 12.96 -18.71
C ASP A 279 0.60 11.64 -19.35
N TYR A 280 1.74 11.09 -18.91
CA TYR A 280 2.25 9.79 -19.37
C TYR A 280 1.47 8.61 -18.75
N LEU A 281 0.97 8.76 -17.52
CA LEU A 281 0.12 7.78 -16.85
C LEU A 281 -1.17 7.48 -17.64
N ARG A 282 -1.58 8.33 -18.59
CA ARG A 282 -2.65 8.00 -19.55
C ARG A 282 -2.43 6.70 -20.32
N TYR A 283 -1.19 6.22 -20.47
CA TYR A 283 -0.93 4.89 -21.05
C TYR A 283 -1.57 3.75 -20.25
N SER A 284 -1.76 3.90 -18.93
CA SER A 284 -2.50 2.91 -18.13
C SER A 284 -3.98 2.82 -18.51
N MET A 285 -4.51 3.79 -19.27
CA MET A 285 -5.90 3.82 -19.71
C MET A 285 -6.15 2.98 -20.95
N PHE A 286 -5.13 2.38 -21.56
CA PHE A 286 -5.27 1.67 -22.82
C PHE A 286 -5.14 0.15 -22.64
N ASP A 287 -5.90 -0.58 -23.44
CA ASP A 287 -5.75 -2.02 -23.61
C ASP A 287 -4.29 -2.42 -23.93
N LYS A 288 -3.86 -3.60 -23.47
CA LYS A 288 -2.48 -4.08 -23.61
C LYS A 288 -1.92 -3.91 -25.02
N TYR A 289 -2.69 -4.29 -26.04
CA TYR A 289 -2.26 -4.20 -27.43
C TYR A 289 -3.12 -3.23 -28.25
N PHE A 290 -3.69 -2.23 -27.57
CA PHE A 290 -4.60 -1.25 -28.15
C PHE A 290 -5.77 -1.92 -28.90
N MET A 291 -6.22 -3.09 -28.44
CA MET A 291 -7.39 -3.76 -28.98
C MET A 291 -8.66 -2.99 -28.60
N LYS A 292 -9.66 -3.06 -29.46
CA LYS A 292 -10.94 -2.38 -29.22
C LYS A 292 -11.60 -2.92 -27.95
N VAL A 293 -12.09 -2.01 -27.11
CA VAL A 293 -12.84 -2.37 -25.90
C VAL A 293 -14.09 -3.16 -26.27
N GLY A 294 -14.33 -4.27 -25.57
CA GLY A 294 -15.54 -5.09 -25.79
C GLY A 294 -15.50 -6.01 -27.00
N ALA A 295 -14.36 -6.08 -27.70
CA ALA A 295 -14.27 -6.82 -28.96
C ALA A 295 -14.45 -8.33 -28.79
N GLN A 296 -14.09 -8.90 -27.63
CA GLN A 296 -14.13 -10.35 -27.38
C GLN A 296 -13.30 -11.18 -28.39
N ASP A 297 -12.34 -10.52 -29.03
CA ASP A 297 -11.42 -11.06 -30.03
C ASP A 297 -10.24 -10.08 -30.20
N LYS A 298 -9.22 -10.47 -30.97
CA LYS A 298 -8.02 -9.68 -31.30
C LYS A 298 -8.33 -8.62 -32.37
N THR A 299 -9.32 -7.76 -32.10
CA THR A 299 -9.74 -6.70 -33.02
C THR A 299 -8.93 -5.43 -32.75
N PRO A 300 -8.06 -4.99 -33.68
CA PRO A 300 -7.23 -3.81 -33.47
C PRO A 300 -8.07 -2.54 -33.36
N GLY A 301 -7.79 -1.72 -32.35
CA GLY A 301 -8.34 -0.38 -32.20
C GLY A 301 -7.68 0.64 -33.13
N SER A 302 -8.34 1.77 -33.33
CA SER A 302 -7.92 2.90 -34.16
C SER A 302 -7.64 4.18 -33.34
N GLY A 303 -7.35 4.01 -32.05
CA GLY A 303 -7.06 5.07 -31.09
C GLY A 303 -7.87 4.89 -29.81
N TYR A 304 -8.71 5.87 -29.47
CA TYR A 304 -9.47 5.88 -28.21
C TYR A 304 -10.60 4.83 -28.10
N ASP A 305 -10.90 4.08 -29.16
CA ASP A 305 -11.76 2.90 -29.09
C ASP A 305 -11.10 1.71 -28.34
N SER A 306 -9.81 1.83 -28.01
CA SER A 306 -9.06 0.95 -27.11
C SER A 306 -8.83 1.52 -25.69
N CYS A 307 -9.40 2.70 -25.40
CA CYS A 307 -9.26 3.36 -24.10
C CYS A 307 -10.30 2.85 -23.09
N LEU A 308 -9.81 2.22 -22.02
CA LEU A 308 -10.54 1.75 -20.85
C LEU A 308 -11.02 2.91 -19.97
N TYR A 309 -10.31 4.04 -19.99
CA TYR A 309 -10.45 5.19 -19.06
C TYR A 309 -10.26 4.83 -17.58
N LEU A 310 -9.66 3.68 -17.29
CA LEU A 310 -9.34 3.20 -15.94
C LEU A 310 -7.83 3.09 -15.78
N MET A 311 -7.32 3.04 -14.56
CA MET A 311 -5.91 2.75 -14.31
C MET A 311 -5.72 1.23 -14.30
N SER A 312 -5.19 0.68 -15.39
CA SER A 312 -4.85 -0.75 -15.48
C SER A 312 -3.61 -1.09 -14.65
N TRP A 313 -3.36 -2.39 -14.46
CA TRP A 313 -2.27 -2.90 -13.61
C TRP A 313 -0.90 -2.29 -13.95
N TYR A 314 -0.65 -2.06 -15.23
CA TYR A 314 0.58 -1.46 -15.72
C TYR A 314 0.34 -0.82 -17.08
N TYR A 315 1.26 0.06 -17.45
CA TYR A 315 1.72 0.14 -18.83
C TYR A 315 3.19 -0.25 -18.84
N ALA A 316 3.74 -0.59 -20.00
CA ALA A 316 5.15 -0.95 -20.12
C ALA A 316 5.71 -0.48 -21.46
N TRP A 317 7.02 -0.25 -21.50
CA TRP A 317 7.71 0.13 -22.72
C TRP A 317 9.13 -0.44 -22.74
N GLY A 318 9.67 -0.60 -23.94
CA GLY A 318 11.01 -1.16 -24.11
C GLY A 318 11.59 -0.88 -25.48
N GLY A 319 12.84 -1.27 -25.68
CA GLY A 319 13.53 -1.08 -26.94
C GLY A 319 14.87 -1.79 -27.01
N ALA A 320 15.42 -1.89 -28.21
CA ALA A 320 16.78 -2.38 -28.38
C ALA A 320 17.79 -1.39 -27.84
N MET A 321 18.85 -1.90 -27.22
CA MET A 321 19.97 -1.08 -26.77
C MET A 321 20.69 -0.37 -27.92
N ALA A 322 20.64 -0.95 -29.12
CA ALA A 322 21.15 -0.35 -30.35
C ALA A 322 20.30 0.84 -30.85
N GLY A 323 19.06 0.97 -30.34
CA GLY A 323 18.13 2.04 -30.71
C GLY A 323 17.46 1.86 -32.08
N ASP A 324 17.42 0.65 -32.62
CA ASP A 324 16.79 0.34 -33.92
C ASP A 324 15.29 0.02 -33.84
N TRP A 325 14.77 -0.37 -32.68
CA TRP A 325 13.33 -0.54 -32.43
C TRP A 325 12.95 -0.24 -30.98
N SER A 326 11.66 0.05 -30.78
CA SER A 326 11.02 0.21 -29.47
C SER A 326 9.55 -0.21 -29.53
N TRP A 327 8.95 -0.46 -28.38
CA TRP A 327 7.54 -0.85 -28.22
C TRP A 327 6.92 -0.23 -26.97
N LYS A 328 5.59 -0.17 -26.97
CA LYS A 328 4.76 0.22 -25.80
C LYS A 328 3.52 -0.66 -25.73
N ILE A 329 3.09 -0.98 -24.52
CA ILE A 329 1.83 -1.67 -24.23
C ILE A 329 1.12 -0.95 -23.06
N GLY A 330 -0.20 -0.96 -23.06
CA GLY A 330 -0.98 -0.70 -21.85
C GLY A 330 -1.16 -1.98 -21.03
N SER A 331 -2.31 -2.15 -20.39
CA SER A 331 -2.75 -3.43 -19.83
C SER A 331 -4.26 -3.57 -19.98
N SER A 332 -4.70 -4.76 -20.34
CA SER A 332 -6.11 -5.09 -20.49
C SER A 332 -6.79 -5.37 -19.14
N HIS A 333 -6.03 -5.45 -18.04
CA HIS A 333 -6.50 -5.87 -16.72
C HIS A 333 -6.50 -4.70 -15.76
N VAL A 334 -7.64 -4.47 -15.09
CA VAL A 334 -7.84 -3.36 -14.18
C VAL A 334 -8.26 -3.91 -12.82
N HIS A 335 -7.49 -3.58 -11.80
CA HIS A 335 -7.87 -3.82 -10.41
C HIS A 335 -8.47 -2.54 -9.81
N TRP A 336 -9.56 -2.67 -9.06
CA TRP A 336 -10.19 -1.52 -8.40
C TRP A 336 -9.26 -0.86 -7.36
N GLY A 337 -8.41 -1.67 -6.72
CA GLY A 337 -7.37 -1.24 -5.78
C GLY A 337 -6.35 -0.24 -6.38
N TYR A 338 -6.18 -0.26 -7.70
CA TYR A 338 -5.21 0.59 -8.41
C TYR A 338 -5.76 1.95 -8.85
N GLN A 339 -7.06 2.18 -8.68
CA GLN A 339 -7.65 3.45 -9.10
C GLN A 339 -7.17 4.59 -8.18
N ALA A 340 -7.01 5.76 -8.77
CA ALA A 340 -6.63 7.00 -8.08
C ALA A 340 -7.56 8.15 -8.51
N PRO A 341 -8.83 8.11 -8.08
CA PRO A 341 -9.84 9.03 -8.59
C PRO A 341 -9.56 10.48 -8.18
N LEU A 342 -8.89 10.75 -7.04
CA LEU A 342 -8.48 12.11 -6.71
C LEU A 342 -7.41 12.64 -7.69
N ALA A 343 -6.40 11.82 -8.03
CA ALA A 343 -5.41 12.20 -9.05
C ALA A 343 -6.08 12.50 -10.40
N ALA A 344 -7.05 11.67 -10.80
CA ALA A 344 -7.83 11.89 -12.03
C ALA A 344 -8.63 13.20 -11.98
N TYR A 345 -9.31 13.49 -10.87
CA TYR A 345 -10.02 14.75 -10.66
C TYR A 345 -9.06 15.95 -10.75
N VAL A 346 -7.90 15.86 -10.11
CA VAL A 346 -6.90 16.92 -10.06
C VAL A 346 -6.34 17.23 -11.45
N LEU A 347 -5.84 16.21 -12.17
CA LEU A 347 -5.29 16.35 -13.52
C LEU A 347 -6.34 16.84 -14.53
N GLY A 348 -7.61 16.48 -14.33
CA GLY A 348 -8.71 16.90 -15.18
C GLY A 348 -9.22 18.33 -14.93
N ASN A 349 -9.10 18.84 -13.69
CA ASN A 349 -9.86 20.02 -13.25
C ASN A 349 -9.06 21.11 -12.53
N LYS A 350 -7.83 20.85 -12.05
CA LYS A 350 -7.01 21.85 -11.33
C LYS A 350 -5.97 22.46 -12.26
N SER A 351 -5.94 23.80 -12.33
CA SER A 351 -5.07 24.53 -13.25
C SER A 351 -3.58 24.25 -13.06
N GLU A 352 -3.15 24.11 -11.81
CA GLU A 352 -1.77 23.89 -11.39
C GLU A 352 -1.25 22.51 -11.76
N PHE A 353 -2.16 21.57 -11.99
CA PHE A 353 -1.87 20.17 -12.32
C PHE A 353 -2.28 19.81 -13.74
N LYS A 354 -2.75 20.79 -14.53
CA LYS A 354 -3.23 20.54 -15.89
C LYS A 354 -2.08 19.97 -16.74
N PRO A 355 -2.22 18.74 -17.29
CA PRO A 355 -1.24 18.18 -18.21
C PRO A 355 -0.99 19.10 -19.41
N LYS A 356 0.25 19.13 -19.90
CA LYS A 356 0.64 20.01 -21.01
C LYS A 356 0.10 19.55 -22.36
N SER A 357 -0.16 18.24 -22.52
CA SER A 357 -0.81 17.71 -23.72
C SER A 357 -2.20 18.31 -23.96
N SER A 358 -2.62 18.35 -25.22
CA SER A 358 -3.91 18.95 -25.61
C SER A 358 -5.13 18.19 -25.08
N GLY A 359 -5.03 16.86 -24.96
CA GLY A 359 -6.07 15.93 -24.54
C GLY A 359 -5.97 15.50 -23.09
N GLY A 360 -4.84 15.72 -22.41
CA GLY A 360 -4.57 15.14 -21.09
C GLY A 360 -5.65 15.43 -20.05
N ALA A 361 -6.02 16.71 -19.87
CA ALA A 361 -7.06 17.09 -18.91
C ALA A 361 -8.45 16.51 -19.27
N LYS A 362 -8.78 16.42 -20.57
CA LYS A 362 -10.05 15.85 -21.02
C LYS A 362 -10.13 14.35 -20.72
N ASP A 363 -9.02 13.64 -20.96
CA ASP A 363 -8.92 12.20 -20.72
C ASP A 363 -9.03 11.90 -19.24
N TRP A 364 -8.33 12.65 -18.39
CA TRP A 364 -8.42 12.52 -16.94
C TRP A 364 -9.80 12.85 -16.38
N ASN A 365 -10.50 13.83 -16.93
CA ASN A 365 -11.88 14.11 -16.52
C ASN A 365 -12.83 12.96 -16.89
N SER A 366 -12.59 12.32 -18.04
CA SER A 366 -13.33 11.11 -18.45
C SER A 366 -12.97 9.91 -17.57
N SER A 367 -11.70 9.79 -17.20
CA SER A 367 -11.21 8.75 -16.29
C SER A 367 -11.76 8.91 -14.88
N PHE A 368 -11.79 10.12 -14.33
CA PHE A 368 -12.37 10.39 -13.01
C PHE A 368 -13.80 9.83 -12.91
N LYS A 369 -14.65 10.18 -13.88
CA LYS A 369 -16.03 9.68 -13.95
C LYS A 369 -16.06 8.14 -14.06
N ARG A 370 -15.27 7.56 -14.97
CA ARG A 370 -15.21 6.11 -15.17
C ARG A 370 -14.76 5.36 -13.92
N GLN A 371 -13.77 5.90 -13.20
CA GLN A 371 -13.27 5.33 -11.97
C GLN A 371 -14.37 5.31 -10.91
N VAL A 372 -14.99 6.45 -10.57
CA VAL A 372 -16.07 6.51 -9.56
C VAL A 372 -17.22 5.55 -9.91
N GLU A 373 -17.60 5.46 -11.18
CA GLU A 373 -18.61 4.49 -11.65
C GLU A 373 -18.19 3.03 -11.44
N MET A 374 -16.90 2.70 -11.59
CA MET A 374 -16.39 1.35 -11.36
C MET A 374 -16.46 0.94 -9.89
N TYR A 375 -16.13 1.83 -8.95
CA TYR A 375 -16.30 1.55 -7.51
C TYR A 375 -17.77 1.28 -7.19
N ALA A 376 -18.68 2.10 -7.72
CA ALA A 376 -20.12 1.90 -7.54
C ALA A 376 -20.61 0.56 -8.11
N TRP A 377 -20.08 0.17 -9.27
CA TRP A 377 -20.41 -1.08 -9.94
C TRP A 377 -19.87 -2.32 -9.22
N LEU A 378 -18.67 -2.25 -8.63
CA LEU A 378 -18.02 -3.37 -7.93
C LEU A 378 -18.42 -3.50 -6.46
N GLN A 379 -19.18 -2.55 -5.91
CA GLN A 379 -19.58 -2.60 -4.50
C GLN A 379 -20.53 -3.77 -4.24
N SER A 380 -20.13 -4.68 -3.35
CA SER A 380 -20.89 -5.87 -2.99
C SER A 380 -22.21 -5.55 -2.28
N ALA A 381 -23.03 -6.58 -2.08
CA ALA A 381 -24.23 -6.46 -1.28
C ALA A 381 -23.91 -5.98 0.16
N GLU A 382 -22.80 -6.44 0.74
CA GLU A 382 -22.35 -6.09 2.10
C GLU A 382 -21.72 -4.68 2.16
N GLY A 383 -20.91 -4.30 1.18
CA GLY A 383 -20.31 -2.94 1.09
C GLY A 383 -18.85 -2.91 0.65
N ALA A 384 -18.14 -4.04 0.72
CA ALA A 384 -16.78 -4.19 0.20
C ALA A 384 -16.73 -4.06 -1.34
N ILE A 385 -15.58 -3.70 -1.91
CA ILE A 385 -15.43 -3.54 -3.37
C ILE A 385 -14.71 -4.74 -4.01
N ALA A 386 -15.35 -5.36 -5.01
CA ALA A 386 -14.85 -6.55 -5.69
C ALA A 386 -13.69 -6.27 -6.69
N GLY A 387 -13.12 -7.33 -7.29
CA GLY A 387 -11.81 -7.30 -7.96
C GLY A 387 -11.64 -6.25 -9.07
N GLY A 388 -12.34 -6.39 -10.19
CA GLY A 388 -12.16 -5.46 -11.29
C GLY A 388 -12.68 -5.94 -12.62
N VAL A 389 -11.97 -5.56 -13.69
CA VAL A 389 -12.36 -5.88 -15.06
C VAL A 389 -11.16 -6.29 -15.92
N THR A 390 -11.46 -6.99 -17.02
CA THR A 390 -10.52 -7.26 -18.10
C THR A 390 -11.15 -7.03 -19.48
N ASN A 391 -10.37 -6.50 -20.41
CA ASN A 391 -10.68 -6.51 -21.85
C ASN A 391 -10.14 -7.79 -22.54
N SER A 392 -9.32 -8.58 -21.86
CA SER A 392 -8.62 -9.73 -22.41
C SER A 392 -8.79 -10.96 -21.51
N VAL A 393 -9.95 -11.61 -21.60
CA VAL A 393 -10.23 -12.82 -20.81
C VAL A 393 -9.17 -13.89 -21.07
N GLY A 394 -8.52 -14.33 -19.98
CA GLY A 394 -7.40 -15.27 -19.99
C GLY A 394 -6.15 -14.75 -20.68
N GLY A 395 -6.01 -13.42 -20.84
CA GLY A 395 -4.89 -12.76 -21.52
C GLY A 395 -4.77 -13.09 -23.01
N GLN A 396 -5.88 -13.51 -23.62
CA GLN A 396 -5.93 -14.06 -24.99
C GLN A 396 -7.08 -13.48 -25.82
N TYR A 397 -7.77 -12.46 -25.31
CA TYR A 397 -8.98 -11.87 -25.91
C TYR A 397 -10.07 -12.92 -26.22
N LYS A 398 -10.31 -13.84 -25.28
CA LYS A 398 -11.38 -14.84 -25.41
C LYS A 398 -12.76 -14.19 -25.26
N SER A 399 -13.80 -14.88 -25.75
CA SER A 399 -15.19 -14.49 -25.47
C SER A 399 -15.47 -14.49 -23.96
N TYR A 400 -16.30 -13.54 -23.52
CA TYR A 400 -16.60 -13.32 -22.11
C TYR A 400 -17.52 -14.39 -21.51
N GLY A 401 -18.22 -15.17 -22.34
CA GLY A 401 -19.22 -16.12 -21.88
C GLY A 401 -20.36 -15.42 -21.12
N SER A 402 -20.55 -15.77 -19.85
CA SER A 402 -21.61 -15.22 -18.99
C SER A 402 -21.13 -14.17 -18.00
N LEU A 403 -19.91 -13.64 -18.16
CA LEU A 403 -19.37 -12.62 -17.26
C LEU A 403 -20.16 -11.31 -17.38
N SER A 404 -20.50 -10.70 -16.24
CA SER A 404 -21.06 -9.34 -16.18
C SER A 404 -20.09 -8.33 -16.75
N THR A 405 -20.61 -7.22 -17.31
CA THR A 405 -19.77 -6.22 -17.97
C THR A 405 -19.91 -4.80 -17.40
N PHE A 406 -18.82 -4.04 -17.51
CA PHE A 406 -18.73 -2.61 -17.21
C PHE A 406 -18.11 -1.88 -18.41
N TYR A 407 -18.89 -1.07 -19.12
CA TYR A 407 -18.45 -0.45 -20.39
C TYR A 407 -17.81 -1.47 -21.35
N ASP A 408 -18.48 -2.63 -21.51
CA ASP A 408 -18.03 -3.76 -22.32
C ASP A 408 -16.72 -4.44 -21.88
N LEU A 409 -16.22 -4.13 -20.69
CA LEU A 409 -15.13 -4.87 -20.03
C LEU A 409 -15.72 -5.97 -19.16
N ALA A 410 -15.15 -7.18 -19.20
CA ALA A 410 -15.65 -8.33 -18.44
C ALA A 410 -15.22 -8.26 -16.98
N TYR A 411 -16.10 -8.61 -16.05
CA TYR A 411 -15.76 -8.76 -14.62
C TYR A 411 -14.65 -9.80 -14.42
N ASP A 412 -13.64 -9.45 -13.61
CA ASP A 412 -12.65 -10.38 -13.07
C ASP A 412 -12.64 -10.27 -11.54
N TYR A 413 -12.81 -11.40 -10.86
CA TYR A 413 -12.86 -11.44 -9.40
C TYR A 413 -11.46 -11.27 -8.77
N ALA A 414 -10.41 -11.61 -9.52
CA ALA A 414 -9.01 -11.49 -9.11
C ALA A 414 -8.16 -11.05 -10.32
N PRO A 415 -8.22 -9.76 -10.70
CA PRO A 415 -7.43 -9.23 -11.80
C PRO A 415 -5.94 -9.55 -11.65
N VAL A 416 -5.32 -9.99 -12.74
CA VAL A 416 -3.88 -10.21 -12.93
C VAL A 416 -3.28 -11.44 -12.24
N TYR A 417 -3.51 -11.67 -10.96
CA TYR A 417 -2.86 -12.77 -10.23
C TYR A 417 -3.81 -13.55 -9.32
N ARG A 418 -3.53 -14.86 -9.20
CA ARG A 418 -4.36 -15.88 -8.56
C ARG A 418 -3.63 -16.71 -7.50
N ASP A 419 -2.34 -16.49 -7.28
CA ASP A 419 -1.57 -17.10 -6.18
C ASP A 419 -0.81 -16.04 -5.33
N PRO A 420 -1.46 -15.50 -4.26
CA PRO A 420 -2.87 -15.64 -3.92
C PRO A 420 -3.78 -14.78 -4.83
N PRO A 421 -5.12 -14.98 -4.84
CA PRO A 421 -6.02 -14.11 -5.60
C PRO A 421 -5.95 -12.64 -5.20
N SER A 422 -5.84 -11.76 -6.19
CA SER A 422 -5.47 -10.35 -6.01
C SER A 422 -6.36 -9.51 -5.10
N ASN A 423 -7.63 -9.87 -4.99
CA ASN A 423 -8.60 -9.12 -4.20
C ASN A 423 -8.94 -9.80 -2.87
N ASN A 424 -8.21 -10.85 -2.49
CA ASN A 424 -8.38 -11.47 -1.18
C ASN A 424 -7.73 -10.63 -0.07
N TRP A 425 -6.72 -9.82 -0.38
CA TRP A 425 -6.09 -8.98 0.64
C TRP A 425 -6.96 -7.75 0.97
N PHE A 426 -7.31 -7.58 2.24
CA PHE A 426 -8.10 -6.45 2.71
C PHE A 426 -7.39 -5.10 2.52
N GLY A 427 -6.05 -5.08 2.41
CA GLY A 427 -5.30 -3.83 2.22
C GLY A 427 -5.72 -3.03 0.98
N MET A 428 -6.14 -3.70 -0.10
CA MET A 428 -6.74 -3.05 -1.27
C MET A 428 -8.00 -2.24 -0.91
N GLN A 429 -8.77 -2.70 0.09
CA GLN A 429 -9.93 -1.98 0.59
C GLN A 429 -9.51 -0.65 1.22
N ALA A 430 -8.57 -0.70 2.17
CA ALA A 430 -8.10 0.48 2.88
C ALA A 430 -7.46 1.50 1.92
N TRP A 431 -6.45 1.08 1.15
CA TRP A 431 -5.70 1.97 0.25
C TRP A 431 -6.60 2.67 -0.76
N SER A 432 -7.48 1.93 -1.43
CA SER A 432 -8.27 2.48 -2.52
C SER A 432 -9.49 3.28 -2.04
N MET A 433 -10.11 2.86 -0.92
CA MET A 433 -11.20 3.64 -0.33
C MET A 433 -10.73 4.87 0.43
N GLN A 434 -9.49 4.92 0.90
CA GLN A 434 -8.85 6.15 1.38
C GLN A 434 -8.92 7.23 0.29
N ARG A 435 -8.48 6.90 -0.93
CA ARG A 435 -8.53 7.79 -2.10
C ARG A 435 -9.96 8.21 -2.46
N MET A 436 -10.93 7.31 -2.32
CA MET A 436 -12.35 7.62 -2.58
C MET A 436 -12.96 8.54 -1.50
N CYS A 437 -12.58 8.35 -0.22
CA CYS A 437 -13.00 9.24 0.86
C CYS A 437 -12.43 10.66 0.67
N GLU A 438 -11.19 10.77 0.18
CA GLU A 438 -10.62 12.07 -0.21
C GLU A 438 -11.39 12.72 -1.37
N VAL A 439 -11.82 11.94 -2.37
CA VAL A 439 -12.68 12.46 -3.45
C VAL A 439 -13.97 13.02 -2.88
N TYR A 440 -14.64 12.28 -1.99
CA TYR A 440 -15.86 12.76 -1.35
C TYR A 440 -15.59 14.05 -0.55
N TYR A 441 -14.53 14.09 0.25
CA TYR A 441 -14.14 15.28 1.01
C TYR A 441 -13.85 16.49 0.11
N GLU A 442 -13.12 16.32 -0.99
CA GLU A 442 -12.71 17.42 -1.87
C GLU A 442 -13.81 17.91 -2.79
N THR A 443 -14.72 17.03 -3.22
CA THR A 443 -15.67 17.34 -4.29
C THR A 443 -17.12 17.40 -3.86
N GLY A 444 -17.50 16.69 -2.79
CA GLY A 444 -18.90 16.49 -2.41
C GLY A 444 -19.68 15.65 -3.44
N ASP A 445 -19.01 14.86 -4.29
CA ASP A 445 -19.66 14.03 -5.31
C ASP A 445 -20.66 13.03 -4.69
N ASP A 446 -21.89 13.04 -5.21
CA ASP A 446 -23.00 12.26 -4.65
C ASP A 446 -22.83 10.75 -4.80
N LEU A 447 -22.13 10.29 -5.85
CA LEU A 447 -21.87 8.87 -6.05
C LEU A 447 -20.71 8.42 -5.16
N ALA A 448 -19.64 9.22 -5.06
CA ALA A 448 -18.56 8.99 -4.11
C ALA A 448 -19.10 8.89 -2.68
N ARG A 449 -20.01 9.79 -2.28
CA ARG A 449 -20.70 9.72 -0.98
C ARG A 449 -21.41 8.38 -0.78
N GLN A 450 -22.25 7.95 -1.73
CA GLN A 450 -23.00 6.68 -1.63
C GLN A 450 -22.09 5.46 -1.52
N ILE A 451 -20.95 5.47 -2.24
CA ILE A 451 -19.94 4.41 -2.14
C ILE A 451 -19.33 4.42 -0.74
N CYS A 452 -18.88 5.59 -0.26
CA CYS A 452 -18.25 5.73 1.06
C CYS A 452 -19.20 5.37 2.19
N ASP A 453 -20.46 5.86 2.18
CA ASP A 453 -21.46 5.58 3.21
C ASP A 453 -21.60 4.07 3.44
N LYS A 454 -21.81 3.30 2.36
CA LYS A 454 -22.00 1.85 2.44
C LYS A 454 -20.70 1.10 2.79
N TRP A 455 -19.56 1.54 2.27
CA TRP A 455 -18.28 0.89 2.56
C TRP A 455 -17.84 1.14 4.00
N VAL A 456 -17.97 2.36 4.52
CA VAL A 456 -17.60 2.70 5.90
C VAL A 456 -18.50 1.96 6.89
N GLU A 457 -19.80 1.87 6.63
CA GLU A 457 -20.72 1.07 7.45
C GLU A 457 -20.26 -0.40 7.54
N TRP A 458 -19.85 -0.98 6.41
CA TRP A 458 -19.31 -2.34 6.38
C TRP A 458 -17.95 -2.46 7.10
N ALA A 459 -16.97 -1.65 6.70
CA ALA A 459 -15.59 -1.75 7.19
C ALA A 459 -15.51 -1.48 8.70
N GLU A 460 -16.19 -0.44 9.20
CA GLU A 460 -16.21 -0.12 10.63
C GLU A 460 -16.79 -1.28 11.45
N SER A 461 -17.85 -1.93 10.96
CA SER A 461 -18.49 -3.05 11.66
C SER A 461 -17.59 -4.28 11.82
N HIS A 462 -16.58 -4.42 10.95
CA HIS A 462 -15.60 -5.50 11.01
C HIS A 462 -14.32 -5.12 11.78
N CYS A 463 -14.18 -3.87 12.20
CA CYS A 463 -13.02 -3.41 12.96
C CYS A 463 -13.30 -3.42 14.46
N LYS A 464 -12.33 -3.89 15.24
CA LYS A 464 -12.40 -3.93 16.70
C LYS A 464 -11.21 -3.20 17.30
N ALA A 465 -11.47 -2.50 18.39
CA ALA A 465 -10.46 -1.90 19.24
C ALA A 465 -10.99 -1.98 20.67
N ASP A 466 -10.15 -2.46 21.58
CA ASP A 466 -10.40 -2.58 23.00
C ASP A 466 -9.21 -1.93 23.71
N LEU A 467 -9.45 -0.76 24.29
CA LEU A 467 -8.44 0.05 24.95
C LEU A 467 -8.09 -0.47 26.34
N ASP A 468 -8.98 -1.23 26.98
CA ASP A 468 -8.74 -1.79 28.31
C ASP A 468 -7.80 -3.01 28.21
N ASN A 469 -8.02 -3.84 27.19
CA ASN A 469 -7.18 -5.00 26.90
C ASN A 469 -6.02 -4.70 25.94
N LEU A 470 -5.93 -3.46 25.45
CA LEU A 470 -4.95 -3.04 24.44
C LEU A 470 -4.88 -4.00 23.25
N SER A 471 -6.04 -4.30 22.65
CA SER A 471 -6.14 -5.15 21.47
C SER A 471 -6.94 -4.48 20.36
N TRP A 472 -6.58 -4.75 19.12
CA TRP A 472 -7.34 -4.34 17.94
C TRP A 472 -7.35 -5.47 16.93
N GLU A 473 -8.26 -5.41 15.98
CA GLU A 473 -8.38 -6.42 14.95
C GLU A 473 -9.08 -5.79 13.73
N ILE A 474 -8.49 -6.01 12.56
CA ILE A 474 -9.07 -5.62 11.26
C ILE A 474 -9.15 -6.85 10.35
N PRO A 475 -10.01 -6.85 9.31
CA PRO A 475 -9.97 -7.90 8.30
C PRO A 475 -8.59 -8.02 7.66
N SER A 476 -8.15 -9.24 7.38
CA SER A 476 -6.90 -9.52 6.64
C SER A 476 -7.20 -10.18 5.29
N THR A 477 -8.04 -11.23 5.32
CA THR A 477 -8.37 -12.04 4.16
C THR A 477 -9.86 -12.01 3.86
N LEU A 478 -10.20 -11.74 2.60
CA LEU A 478 -11.53 -11.69 2.04
C LEU A 478 -11.78 -12.87 1.10
N LYS A 479 -13.03 -13.30 1.03
CA LYS A 479 -13.53 -14.29 0.08
C LYS A 479 -14.67 -13.68 -0.73
N TRP A 480 -14.66 -13.92 -2.03
CA TRP A 480 -15.62 -13.39 -2.99
C TRP A 480 -16.47 -14.49 -3.63
N GLU A 481 -17.77 -14.24 -3.76
CA GLU A 481 -18.70 -15.13 -4.47
C GLU A 481 -19.66 -14.32 -5.36
N GLY A 482 -20.02 -14.90 -6.51
CA GLY A 482 -20.90 -14.28 -7.49
C GLY A 482 -20.25 -13.15 -8.30
N GLN A 483 -21.09 -12.28 -8.88
CA GLN A 483 -20.69 -11.22 -9.80
C GLN A 483 -21.62 -10.01 -9.62
N PRO A 484 -21.16 -8.78 -9.94
CA PRO A 484 -22.05 -7.63 -9.99
C PRO A 484 -23.09 -7.78 -11.11
N ASP A 485 -24.17 -7.02 -11.06
CA ASP A 485 -25.07 -6.87 -12.22
C ASP A 485 -24.34 -6.09 -13.33
N THR A 486 -24.64 -6.35 -14.61
CA THR A 486 -24.06 -5.56 -15.72
C THR A 486 -24.36 -4.07 -15.55
N TRP A 487 -23.34 -3.22 -15.73
CA TRP A 487 -23.47 -1.77 -15.60
C TRP A 487 -24.42 -1.18 -16.64
N THR A 488 -25.39 -0.40 -16.17
CA THR A 488 -26.39 0.27 -17.02
C THR A 488 -26.33 1.80 -16.94
N GLY A 489 -25.22 2.34 -16.41
CA GLY A 489 -25.08 3.78 -16.14
C GLY A 489 -25.64 4.23 -14.79
N LYS A 490 -26.01 3.28 -13.92
CA LYS A 490 -26.52 3.51 -12.56
C LYS A 490 -25.93 2.49 -11.61
N LYS A 491 -25.71 2.90 -10.36
CA LYS A 491 -25.26 2.03 -9.27
C LYS A 491 -26.22 0.83 -9.11
N PRO A 492 -25.75 -0.42 -9.29
CA PRO A 492 -26.57 -1.61 -9.06
C PRO A 492 -26.69 -1.92 -7.56
N ASP A 493 -27.70 -2.72 -7.21
CA ASP A 493 -27.88 -3.25 -5.84
C ASP A 493 -26.90 -4.40 -5.56
N ASN A 494 -26.49 -5.14 -6.60
CA ASN A 494 -25.50 -6.23 -6.55
C ASN A 494 -25.85 -7.33 -5.54
N ASN A 495 -27.12 -7.73 -5.48
CA ASN A 495 -27.60 -8.74 -4.53
C ASN A 495 -26.89 -10.10 -4.64
N ASN A 496 -26.31 -10.41 -5.81
CA ASN A 496 -25.60 -11.66 -6.10
C ASN A 496 -24.08 -11.57 -5.90
N LEU A 497 -23.51 -10.39 -5.63
CA LEU A 497 -22.08 -10.21 -5.37
C LEU A 497 -21.84 -10.16 -3.87
N LYS A 498 -21.07 -11.13 -3.37
CA LYS A 498 -20.88 -11.37 -1.93
C LYS A 498 -19.43 -11.27 -1.53
N CYS A 499 -19.20 -10.60 -0.41
CA CYS A 499 -17.91 -10.59 0.29
C CYS A 499 -18.07 -11.22 1.69
N THR A 500 -17.11 -12.04 2.08
CA THR A 500 -17.01 -12.58 3.44
C THR A 500 -15.60 -12.35 3.97
N VAL A 501 -15.48 -11.80 5.17
CA VAL A 501 -14.20 -11.76 5.90
C VAL A 501 -13.91 -13.16 6.43
N VAL A 502 -12.81 -13.76 5.99
CA VAL A 502 -12.40 -15.13 6.37
C VAL A 502 -11.13 -15.15 7.22
N GLY A 503 -10.44 -14.03 7.31
CA GLY A 503 -9.29 -13.84 8.20
C GLY A 503 -9.30 -12.44 8.78
N TYR A 504 -8.78 -12.32 10.00
CA TYR A 504 -8.53 -11.07 10.68
C TYR A 504 -7.05 -11.00 11.10
N GLY A 505 -6.55 -9.82 11.42
CA GLY A 505 -5.18 -9.63 11.87
C GLY A 505 -4.91 -8.22 12.38
N ASN A 506 -3.63 -7.92 12.56
CA ASN A 506 -3.10 -6.72 13.22
C ASN A 506 -2.16 -5.92 12.29
N ASP A 507 -2.44 -5.92 10.99
CA ASP A 507 -1.63 -5.21 10.00
C ASP A 507 -1.63 -3.69 10.30
N ILE A 508 -0.49 -3.17 10.75
CA ILE A 508 -0.33 -1.79 11.19
C ILE A 508 -0.48 -0.81 10.02
N GLY A 509 0.12 -1.12 8.87
CA GLY A 509 0.04 -0.26 7.68
C GLY A 509 -1.39 -0.12 7.20
N ILE A 510 -2.12 -1.23 7.11
CA ILE A 510 -3.53 -1.22 6.72
C ILE A 510 -4.41 -0.57 7.80
N THR A 511 -4.07 -0.71 9.08
CA THR A 511 -4.75 0.03 10.16
C THR A 511 -4.58 1.55 9.98
N GLY A 512 -3.37 2.01 9.64
CA GLY A 512 -3.09 3.42 9.32
C GLY A 512 -3.89 3.93 8.12
N SER A 513 -3.87 3.20 7.00
CA SER A 513 -4.62 3.57 5.81
C SER A 513 -6.14 3.59 6.03
N LEU A 514 -6.65 2.62 6.79
CA LEU A 514 -8.07 2.55 7.17
C LEU A 514 -8.48 3.73 8.07
N ALA A 515 -7.64 4.07 9.05
CA ALA A 515 -7.85 5.23 9.91
C ALA A 515 -7.89 6.53 9.08
N ASN A 516 -6.96 6.68 8.15
CA ASN A 516 -6.90 7.79 7.20
C ASN A 516 -8.21 7.89 6.38
N ALA A 517 -8.71 6.77 5.84
CA ALA A 517 -10.00 6.73 5.14
C ALA A 517 -11.17 7.19 6.03
N PHE A 518 -11.25 6.69 7.27
CA PHE A 518 -12.30 7.06 8.22
C PHE A 518 -12.26 8.54 8.61
N PHE A 519 -11.08 9.13 8.79
CA PHE A 519 -10.95 10.56 9.05
C PHE A 519 -11.42 11.41 7.87
N PHE A 520 -10.99 11.09 6.64
CA PHE A 520 -11.50 11.82 5.47
C PHE A 520 -13.00 11.66 5.29
N TYR A 521 -13.57 10.48 5.55
CA TYR A 521 -15.01 10.27 5.51
C TYR A 521 -15.75 11.14 6.54
N ASP A 522 -15.30 11.14 7.80
CA ASP A 522 -15.89 11.97 8.85
C ASP A 522 -15.84 13.47 8.50
N GLN A 523 -14.69 13.94 8.01
CA GLN A 523 -14.56 15.33 7.55
C GLN A 523 -15.45 15.62 6.34
N ALA A 524 -15.63 14.66 5.42
CA ALA A 524 -16.49 14.82 4.25
C ALA A 524 -17.97 14.96 4.64
N VAL A 525 -18.49 14.10 5.53
CA VAL A 525 -19.89 14.17 5.99
C VAL A 525 -20.17 15.41 6.85
N ASN A 526 -19.14 15.99 7.48
CA ASN A 526 -19.26 17.25 8.21
C ASN A 526 -19.23 18.47 7.29
N LYS A 527 -18.39 18.45 6.25
CA LYS A 527 -18.25 19.51 5.25
C LYS A 527 -19.42 19.55 4.27
N TRP A 528 -19.96 18.38 3.91
CA TRP A 528 -21.04 18.20 2.95
C TRP A 528 -22.28 17.59 3.63
N SER A 529 -23.23 17.09 2.83
CA SER A 529 -24.37 16.31 3.34
C SER A 529 -23.95 14.84 3.47
N GLY A 530 -24.21 14.19 4.59
CA GLY A 530 -23.86 12.77 4.81
C GLY A 530 -24.28 12.25 6.19
N ASN A 531 -23.93 11.00 6.49
CA ASN A 531 -24.24 10.36 7.77
C ASN A 531 -23.17 10.71 8.82
N LYS A 532 -23.41 11.79 9.58
CA LYS A 532 -22.48 12.29 10.59
C LYS A 532 -22.24 11.32 11.74
N ASP A 533 -23.27 10.61 12.17
CA ASP A 533 -23.16 9.62 13.26
C ASP A 533 -22.24 8.46 12.85
N LEU A 534 -22.33 8.02 11.58
CA LEU A 534 -21.41 7.02 11.03
C LEU A 534 -19.99 7.56 10.90
N GLY A 535 -19.84 8.82 10.46
CA GLY A 535 -18.54 9.50 10.38
C GLY A 535 -17.83 9.54 11.73
N GLU A 536 -18.52 10.05 12.75
CA GLU A 536 -17.99 10.14 14.11
C GLU A 536 -17.67 8.75 14.68
N LYS A 537 -18.54 7.76 14.47
CA LYS A 537 -18.31 6.37 14.89
C LYS A 537 -17.04 5.78 14.26
N ALA A 538 -16.87 5.96 12.95
CA ALA A 538 -15.70 5.47 12.22
C ALA A 538 -14.42 6.19 12.65
N ALA A 539 -14.45 7.51 12.81
CA ALA A 539 -13.32 8.27 13.32
C ALA A 539 -12.92 7.84 14.74
N ASN A 540 -13.88 7.64 15.65
CA ASN A 540 -13.61 7.16 17.01
C ASN A 540 -13.02 5.73 17.02
N LYS A 541 -13.47 4.86 16.11
CA LYS A 541 -12.88 3.54 15.89
C LYS A 541 -11.42 3.66 15.45
N ALA A 542 -11.15 4.53 14.47
CA ALA A 542 -9.80 4.82 13.99
C ALA A 542 -8.87 5.31 15.10
N LEU A 543 -9.30 6.32 15.87
CA LEU A 543 -8.54 6.85 17.01
C LEU A 543 -8.21 5.75 18.03
N SER A 544 -9.18 4.87 18.32
CA SER A 544 -8.97 3.76 19.26
C SER A 544 -7.95 2.74 18.73
N MET A 545 -8.02 2.37 17.44
CA MET A 545 -7.03 1.47 16.84
C MET A 545 -5.63 2.09 16.84
N LEU A 546 -5.51 3.36 16.44
CA LEU A 546 -4.22 4.07 16.45
C LEU A 546 -3.62 4.16 17.86
N GLU A 547 -4.46 4.34 18.89
CA GLU A 547 -4.03 4.32 20.28
C GLU A 547 -3.50 2.94 20.69
N VAL A 548 -4.20 1.85 20.36
CA VAL A 548 -3.69 0.52 20.69
C VAL A 548 -2.35 0.24 20.01
N VAL A 549 -2.20 0.60 18.73
CA VAL A 549 -0.91 0.50 18.03
C VAL A 549 0.17 1.32 18.74
N TRP A 550 -0.14 2.56 19.14
CA TRP A 550 0.79 3.44 19.84
C TRP A 550 1.29 2.84 21.17
N GLN A 551 0.39 2.20 21.91
CA GLN A 551 0.70 1.63 23.23
C GLN A 551 1.39 0.27 23.16
N THR A 552 1.21 -0.50 22.07
CA THR A 552 1.61 -1.91 22.04
C THR A 552 2.60 -2.29 20.95
N CYS A 553 2.76 -1.46 19.92
CA CYS A 553 3.58 -1.81 18.75
C CYS A 553 4.87 -1.01 18.62
N ARG A 554 5.10 0.00 19.48
CA ARG A 554 6.32 0.81 19.38
C ARG A 554 7.55 0.02 19.81
N ASP A 555 8.62 0.17 19.05
CA ASP A 555 9.96 -0.30 19.37
C ASP A 555 11.03 0.70 18.90
N ASP A 556 12.30 0.30 18.97
CA ASP A 556 13.45 1.15 18.59
C ASP A 556 13.50 1.48 17.08
N TYR A 557 12.71 0.78 16.25
CA TYR A 557 12.68 0.93 14.80
C TYR A 557 11.40 1.62 14.31
N GLY A 558 10.38 1.78 15.16
CA GLY A 558 9.14 2.48 14.81
C GLY A 558 7.95 1.75 15.39
N VAL A 559 7.07 1.25 14.53
CA VAL A 559 5.99 0.34 14.92
C VAL A 559 6.13 -1.02 14.26
N GLY A 560 6.10 -2.08 15.06
CA GLY A 560 6.21 -3.47 14.63
C GLY A 560 5.31 -4.39 15.47
N VAL A 561 4.86 -5.49 14.86
CA VAL A 561 4.21 -6.59 15.58
C VAL A 561 4.94 -7.88 15.24
N VAL A 562 4.98 -8.81 16.20
CA VAL A 562 5.47 -10.16 15.92
C VAL A 562 4.48 -10.84 14.96
N GLU A 563 4.99 -11.26 13.82
CA GLU A 563 4.27 -11.95 12.77
C GLU A 563 4.81 -13.39 12.61
N THR A 564 4.00 -14.25 12.00
CA THR A 564 4.41 -15.57 11.53
C THR A 564 3.86 -15.80 10.13
N ASN A 565 4.60 -16.52 9.28
CA ASN A 565 4.18 -16.78 7.91
C ASN A 565 4.63 -18.17 7.42
N GLY A 566 3.70 -19.13 7.47
CA GLY A 566 3.94 -20.50 6.99
C GLY A 566 4.24 -20.58 5.48
N SER A 567 3.84 -19.59 4.69
CA SER A 567 4.12 -19.58 3.24
C SER A 567 5.61 -19.39 2.94
N LEU A 568 6.43 -18.85 3.87
CA LEU A 568 7.88 -18.73 3.71
C LEU A 568 8.59 -20.09 3.60
N SER A 569 7.93 -21.19 3.97
CA SER A 569 8.42 -22.55 3.65
C SER A 569 8.61 -22.77 2.14
N ARG A 570 7.87 -22.05 1.29
CA ARG A 570 8.00 -22.04 -0.18
C ARG A 570 9.38 -21.57 -0.63
N MET A 571 10.13 -20.80 0.15
CA MET A 571 11.51 -20.46 -0.20
C MET A 571 12.37 -21.71 -0.46
N PHE A 572 12.10 -22.81 0.24
CA PHE A 572 12.89 -24.05 0.17
C PHE A 572 12.19 -25.16 -0.61
N THR A 573 10.87 -25.07 -0.78
CA THR A 573 10.05 -26.15 -1.36
C THR A 573 9.44 -25.80 -2.71
N GLN A 574 9.31 -24.51 -3.05
CA GLN A 574 8.75 -24.08 -4.32
C GLN A 574 9.76 -24.32 -5.44
N GLU A 575 9.43 -25.24 -6.34
CA GLU A 575 10.13 -25.36 -7.62
C GLU A 575 9.84 -24.12 -8.48
N VAL A 576 10.90 -23.54 -9.04
CA VAL A 576 10.82 -22.47 -10.03
C VAL A 576 10.88 -23.14 -11.40
N TYR A 577 9.81 -23.00 -12.18
CA TYR A 577 9.77 -23.60 -13.51
C TYR A 577 10.89 -23.03 -14.40
N ILE A 578 11.69 -23.92 -15.01
CA ILE A 578 12.69 -23.59 -16.03
C ILE A 578 12.51 -24.58 -17.20
N PRO A 579 12.35 -24.08 -18.45
CA PRO A 579 12.15 -24.94 -19.61
C PRO A 579 13.23 -26.03 -19.74
N SER A 580 12.82 -27.22 -20.14
CA SER A 580 13.74 -28.35 -20.29
C SER A 580 14.87 -28.04 -21.27
N GLY A 581 16.11 -28.25 -20.83
CA GLY A 581 17.32 -27.95 -21.61
C GLY A 581 17.77 -26.49 -21.56
N TRP A 582 16.98 -25.59 -20.97
CA TRP A 582 17.43 -24.22 -20.68
C TRP A 582 18.36 -24.26 -19.46
N THR A 583 19.49 -23.55 -19.56
CA THR A 583 20.46 -23.38 -18.47
C THR A 583 21.06 -21.99 -18.50
N GLY A 584 21.26 -21.41 -17.32
CA GLY A 584 21.87 -20.10 -17.15
C GLY A 584 22.49 -19.93 -15.78
N THR A 585 22.93 -18.72 -15.45
CA THR A 585 23.55 -18.43 -14.16
C THR A 585 23.19 -17.04 -13.66
N MET A 586 22.82 -16.92 -12.38
CA MET A 586 22.65 -15.64 -11.70
C MET A 586 24.02 -14.94 -11.55
N PRO A 587 24.09 -13.63 -11.28
CA PRO A 587 25.38 -12.92 -11.18
C PRO A 587 26.34 -13.48 -10.11
N ASN A 588 25.81 -14.02 -9.01
CA ASN A 588 26.58 -14.64 -7.94
C ASN A 588 27.10 -16.07 -8.26
N GLY A 589 26.72 -16.64 -9.41
CA GLY A 589 27.12 -17.98 -9.81
C GLY A 589 26.07 -19.07 -9.57
N ASP A 590 24.90 -18.74 -9.02
CA ASP A 590 23.82 -19.73 -8.84
C ASP A 590 23.34 -20.26 -10.19
N VAL A 591 23.30 -21.58 -10.30
CA VAL A 591 22.93 -22.26 -11.55
C VAL A 591 21.42 -22.28 -11.69
N ILE A 592 20.93 -21.74 -12.80
CA ILE A 592 19.51 -21.75 -13.16
C ILE A 592 19.29 -22.90 -14.16
N LYS A 593 18.45 -23.88 -13.80
CA LYS A 593 18.12 -25.07 -14.62
C LYS A 593 16.82 -25.70 -14.12
N SER A 594 16.25 -26.67 -14.85
CA SER A 594 15.07 -27.41 -14.36
C SER A 594 15.31 -28.09 -13.00
N GLY A 595 14.31 -28.02 -12.12
CA GLY A 595 14.34 -28.57 -10.77
C GLY A 595 15.00 -27.68 -9.71
N VAL A 596 15.33 -26.43 -10.03
CA VAL A 596 15.76 -25.44 -9.02
C VAL A 596 14.55 -24.94 -8.22
N THR A 597 14.79 -24.55 -6.98
CA THR A 597 13.82 -23.89 -6.12
C THR A 597 14.05 -22.39 -6.03
N PHE A 598 13.14 -21.66 -5.36
CA PHE A 598 13.30 -20.24 -5.07
C PHE A 598 14.68 -19.90 -4.49
N ILE A 599 15.12 -20.65 -3.46
CA ILE A 599 16.39 -20.39 -2.76
C ILE A 599 17.63 -20.80 -3.58
N ASP A 600 17.50 -21.74 -4.53
CA ASP A 600 18.63 -22.22 -5.32
C ASP A 600 19.18 -21.16 -6.28
N ILE A 601 18.35 -20.19 -6.69
CA ILE A 601 18.73 -19.05 -7.54
C ILE A 601 18.85 -17.73 -6.75
N ARG A 602 18.85 -17.82 -5.41
CA ARG A 602 18.94 -16.68 -4.47
C ARG A 602 19.82 -17.04 -3.29
N SER A 603 20.94 -17.73 -3.52
CA SER A 603 21.72 -18.37 -2.46
C SER A 603 22.34 -17.40 -1.45
N LYS A 604 22.45 -16.10 -1.80
CA LYS A 604 22.83 -15.01 -0.88
C LYS A 604 21.91 -14.91 0.34
N TYR A 605 20.66 -15.38 0.25
CA TYR A 605 19.78 -15.47 1.42
C TYR A 605 20.34 -16.33 2.55
N LYS A 606 21.28 -17.24 2.28
CA LYS A 606 21.94 -18.06 3.31
C LYS A 606 22.75 -17.24 4.32
N ASP A 607 23.12 -16.01 3.94
CA ASP A 607 23.84 -15.08 4.81
C ASP A 607 22.88 -14.22 5.68
N ASP A 608 21.58 -14.31 5.44
CA ASP A 608 20.56 -13.54 6.15
C ASP A 608 20.37 -14.06 7.59
N PRO A 609 20.26 -13.18 8.60
CA PRO A 609 20.10 -13.58 10.00
C PRO A 609 18.85 -14.43 10.28
N TRP A 610 17.80 -14.32 9.47
CA TRP A 610 16.55 -15.07 9.65
C TRP A 610 16.52 -16.39 8.87
N TYR A 611 17.49 -16.63 7.99
CA TYR A 611 17.51 -17.77 7.09
C TYR A 611 17.32 -19.12 7.81
N GLU A 612 18.14 -19.40 8.83
CA GLU A 612 18.06 -20.67 9.54
C GLU A 612 16.78 -20.79 10.38
N GLY A 613 16.21 -19.68 10.87
CA GLY A 613 14.92 -19.69 11.56
C GLY A 613 13.79 -20.11 10.63
N ILE A 614 13.68 -19.44 9.49
CA ILE A 614 12.63 -19.68 8.48
C ILE A 614 12.78 -21.04 7.80
N LYS A 615 14.01 -21.51 7.57
CA LYS A 615 14.28 -22.85 7.04
C LYS A 615 13.84 -23.98 7.96
N ASN A 616 13.93 -23.76 9.27
CA ASN A 616 13.61 -24.77 10.27
C ASN A 616 12.16 -24.69 10.78
N GLN A 617 11.34 -23.76 10.25
CA GLN A 617 9.94 -23.65 10.63
C GLN A 617 9.11 -24.86 10.17
N THR A 618 8.09 -25.21 10.94
CA THR A 618 7.15 -26.30 10.65
C THR A 618 5.71 -25.82 10.82
N GLU A 619 4.73 -26.61 10.38
CA GLU A 619 3.30 -26.27 10.56
C GLU A 619 2.92 -25.97 12.02
N ASP A 620 3.55 -26.67 12.98
CA ASP A 620 3.29 -26.51 14.42
C ASP A 620 4.21 -25.47 15.10
N ASN A 621 5.25 -24.98 14.40
CA ASN A 621 6.24 -24.06 14.95
C ASN A 621 6.76 -23.13 13.86
N LEU A 622 6.02 -22.03 13.64
CA LEU A 622 6.39 -20.99 12.69
C LEU A 622 7.47 -20.09 13.27
N PHE A 623 8.34 -19.58 12.40
CA PHE A 623 9.34 -18.60 12.82
C PHE A 623 8.64 -17.26 13.10
N GLU A 624 8.88 -16.72 14.29
CA GLU A 624 8.42 -15.39 14.69
C GLU A 624 9.44 -14.34 14.25
N TYR A 625 8.94 -13.30 13.59
CA TYR A 625 9.75 -12.17 13.14
C TYR A 625 8.93 -10.88 13.20
N THR A 626 9.60 -9.74 13.18
CA THR A 626 8.95 -8.41 13.15
C THR A 626 9.47 -7.69 11.93
N LEU A 627 8.58 -7.27 11.03
CA LEU A 627 8.93 -6.51 9.84
C LEU A 627 8.59 -5.03 9.99
N HIS A 628 9.55 -4.18 9.67
CA HIS A 628 9.42 -2.74 9.59
C HIS A 628 9.33 -2.31 8.13
N ARG A 629 8.23 -2.68 7.47
CA ARG A 629 7.96 -2.26 6.08
C ARG A 629 7.86 -0.74 6.04
N TYR A 630 8.57 -0.10 5.11
CA TYR A 630 8.59 1.36 4.99
C TYR A 630 7.17 1.93 4.85
N TRP A 631 6.35 1.33 3.99
CA TRP A 631 4.97 1.76 3.80
C TRP A 631 4.07 1.53 5.03
N HIS A 632 4.34 0.53 5.90
CA HIS A 632 3.61 0.38 7.17
C HIS A 632 3.84 1.58 8.07
N GLN A 633 5.11 1.97 8.22
CA GLN A 633 5.48 3.10 9.06
C GLN A 633 4.89 4.40 8.53
N VAL A 634 4.97 4.60 7.21
CA VAL A 634 4.44 5.81 6.59
C VAL A 634 2.93 5.87 6.68
N ASP A 635 2.18 4.81 6.37
CA ASP A 635 0.71 4.84 6.49
C ASP A 635 0.28 5.12 7.93
N TYR A 636 0.96 4.53 8.92
CA TYR A 636 0.69 4.81 10.34
C TYR A 636 1.01 6.27 10.71
N ALA A 637 2.21 6.75 10.36
CA ALA A 637 2.62 8.14 10.61
C ALA A 637 1.68 9.13 9.90
N VAL A 638 1.36 8.91 8.63
CA VAL A 638 0.40 9.72 7.87
C VAL A 638 -0.96 9.73 8.56
N ALA A 639 -1.45 8.61 9.08
CA ALA A 639 -2.72 8.60 9.82
C ALA A 639 -2.68 9.47 11.08
N LEU A 640 -1.58 9.43 11.85
CA LEU A 640 -1.37 10.34 12.98
C LEU A 640 -1.34 11.80 12.53
N GLY A 641 -0.62 12.09 11.45
CA GLY A 641 -0.52 13.43 10.91
C GLY A 641 -1.84 13.98 10.36
N ILE A 642 -2.63 13.15 9.67
CA ILE A 642 -3.98 13.50 9.22
C ILE A 642 -4.90 13.74 10.42
N ALA A 643 -4.78 12.95 11.48
CA ALA A 643 -5.54 13.16 12.71
C ALA A 643 -5.25 14.55 13.32
N GLU A 644 -3.97 14.95 13.38
CA GLU A 644 -3.55 16.29 13.79
C GLU A 644 -4.09 17.39 12.85
N ILE A 645 -3.94 17.20 11.53
CA ILE A 645 -4.38 18.18 10.51
C ILE A 645 -5.88 18.47 10.62
N PHE A 646 -6.69 17.47 10.94
CA PHE A 646 -8.12 17.62 11.16
C PHE A 646 -8.51 17.98 12.60
N GLY A 647 -7.54 18.10 13.51
CA GLY A 647 -7.75 18.58 14.87
C GLY A 647 -8.33 17.53 15.83
N TYR A 648 -8.21 16.24 15.50
CA TYR A 648 -8.50 15.18 16.46
C TYR A 648 -7.48 15.17 17.59
N LYS A 649 -7.82 14.47 18.67
CA LYS A 649 -6.96 14.31 19.85
C LYS A 649 -6.71 12.84 20.15
N PRO A 650 -5.50 12.48 20.61
CA PRO A 650 -5.22 11.12 21.07
C PRO A 650 -6.23 10.68 22.13
N VAL A 651 -6.51 9.37 22.15
CA VAL A 651 -7.47 8.83 23.11
C VAL A 651 -6.84 8.89 24.50
N GLY A 652 -7.38 9.78 25.34
CA GLY A 652 -6.78 10.19 26.62
C GLY A 652 -6.63 11.72 26.77
N ASP A 653 -6.67 12.46 25.65
CA ASP A 653 -6.63 13.94 25.58
C ASP A 653 -7.98 14.54 25.15
N THR A 654 -9.05 13.74 25.15
CA THR A 654 -10.39 14.33 25.24
C THR A 654 -10.51 14.98 26.61
N GLN A 655 -10.68 16.31 26.61
CA GLN A 655 -11.37 17.01 27.69
C GLN A 655 -12.74 16.35 27.90
N ILE A 656 -12.77 15.34 28.76
CA ILE A 656 -14.00 14.77 29.30
C ILE A 656 -14.35 15.62 30.53
N PRO A 657 -15.62 16.04 30.70
CA PRO A 657 -16.04 17.02 31.71
C PRO A 657 -15.47 16.70 33.09
N SER A 658 -15.11 17.76 33.81
CA SER A 658 -14.31 17.78 35.04
C SER A 658 -14.78 16.94 36.23
N ASP A 659 -15.82 16.12 36.13
CA ASP A 659 -16.44 15.52 37.31
C ASP A 659 -16.63 14.02 37.13
N VAL A 660 -15.63 13.23 37.55
CA VAL A 660 -15.88 11.84 37.96
C VAL A 660 -16.86 11.87 39.13
N LEU A 661 -17.97 11.16 39.00
CA LEU A 661 -18.98 11.09 40.06
C LEU A 661 -18.48 10.15 41.17
N LEU A 662 -17.94 10.72 42.26
CA LEU A 662 -17.41 9.94 43.39
C LEU A 662 -18.45 8.98 43.95
N GLY A 663 -18.16 7.68 43.88
CA GLY A 663 -19.03 6.58 44.28
C GLY A 663 -19.69 5.82 43.13
N ASP A 664 -19.56 6.27 41.88
CA ASP A 664 -20.04 5.62 40.65
C ASP A 664 -18.89 4.81 40.03
N VAL A 665 -18.67 3.59 40.53
CA VAL A 665 -17.48 2.79 40.19
C VAL A 665 -17.69 1.94 38.93
N ASN A 666 -18.94 1.78 38.46
CA ASN A 666 -19.24 1.18 37.16
C ASN A 666 -19.41 2.23 36.05
N LEU A 667 -19.32 3.53 36.38
CA LEU A 667 -19.36 4.67 35.47
C LEU A 667 -20.68 4.76 34.68
N ASP A 668 -21.79 4.34 35.29
CA ASP A 668 -23.11 4.35 34.66
C ASP A 668 -23.88 5.68 34.87
N GLY A 669 -23.31 6.60 35.63
CA GLY A 669 -23.85 7.93 35.93
C GLY A 669 -24.69 8.00 37.20
N GLU A 670 -24.90 6.88 37.90
CA GLU A 670 -25.63 6.79 39.15
C GLU A 670 -24.71 6.33 40.31
N ARG A 671 -25.12 6.58 41.56
CA ARG A 671 -24.39 6.08 42.75
C ARG A 671 -25.32 5.23 43.58
N ASP A 672 -25.32 3.94 43.32
CA ASP A 672 -26.34 3.05 43.83
C ASP A 672 -25.81 1.75 44.46
N SER A 673 -26.70 0.79 44.67
CA SER A 673 -26.36 -0.51 45.29
C SER A 673 -25.44 -1.40 44.44
N LEU A 674 -25.36 -1.16 43.12
CA LEU A 674 -24.47 -1.85 42.19
C LEU A 674 -23.03 -1.45 42.45
N ASP A 675 -22.76 -0.16 42.60
CA ASP A 675 -21.45 0.38 42.97
C ASP A 675 -20.96 -0.17 44.31
N PHE A 676 -21.87 -0.16 45.28
CA PHE A 676 -21.61 -0.73 46.59
C PHE A 676 -21.29 -2.24 46.51
N GLY A 677 -21.99 -2.97 45.64
CA GLY A 677 -21.71 -4.37 45.36
C GLY A 677 -20.32 -4.59 44.75
N LEU A 678 -19.92 -3.73 43.80
CA LEU A 678 -18.62 -3.80 43.13
C LEU A 678 -17.47 -3.47 44.07
N MET A 679 -17.55 -2.36 44.83
CA MET A 679 -16.57 -2.01 45.85
C MET A 679 -16.38 -3.15 46.86
N ARG A 680 -17.48 -3.79 47.29
CA ARG A 680 -17.40 -4.95 48.19
C ARG A 680 -16.67 -6.13 47.57
N ARG A 681 -16.88 -6.41 46.28
CA ARG A 681 -16.21 -7.53 45.58
C ARG A 681 -14.71 -7.29 45.46
N VAL A 682 -14.29 -6.06 45.17
CA VAL A 682 -12.87 -5.68 45.12
C VAL A 682 -12.21 -5.82 46.50
N LEU A 683 -12.83 -5.29 47.58
CA LEU A 683 -12.30 -5.45 48.95
C LEU A 683 -12.21 -6.90 49.44
N LEU A 684 -13.00 -7.80 48.86
CA LEU A 684 -12.99 -9.24 49.17
C LEU A 684 -12.05 -10.03 48.23
N GLY A 685 -11.33 -9.38 47.32
CA GLY A 685 -10.44 -10.02 46.35
C GLY A 685 -11.18 -10.88 45.31
N MET A 686 -12.48 -10.62 45.10
CA MET A 686 -13.32 -11.36 44.15
C MET A 686 -13.27 -10.78 42.73
N ASN A 687 -12.76 -9.55 42.59
CA ASN A 687 -12.49 -8.84 41.34
C ASN A 687 -11.09 -8.21 41.42
N SER A 688 -10.49 -7.87 40.27
CA SER A 688 -9.30 -7.02 40.20
C SER A 688 -9.55 -5.64 40.79
N ASP A 689 -8.48 -4.98 41.25
CA ASP A 689 -8.54 -3.61 41.76
C ASP A 689 -9.06 -2.63 40.71
N PHE A 690 -9.71 -1.56 41.16
CA PHE A 690 -10.13 -0.49 40.26
C PHE A 690 -8.92 0.23 39.67
N THR A 691 -9.01 0.59 38.40
CA THR A 691 -8.00 1.37 37.68
C THR A 691 -8.66 2.57 36.98
N GLY A 692 -7.86 3.55 36.55
CA GLY A 692 -8.34 4.69 35.77
C GLY A 692 -9.46 5.48 36.46
N LYS A 693 -10.55 5.74 35.73
CA LYS A 693 -11.71 6.51 36.24
C LYS A 693 -12.50 5.77 37.32
N ALA A 694 -12.57 4.44 37.24
CA ALA A 694 -13.23 3.64 38.26
C ALA A 694 -12.47 3.76 39.60
N LEU A 695 -11.14 3.85 39.57
CA LEU A 695 -10.35 4.13 40.77
C LEU A 695 -10.62 5.53 41.33
N GLN A 696 -10.67 6.55 40.46
CA GLN A 696 -11.00 7.92 40.87
C GLN A 696 -12.42 8.02 41.45
N ALA A 697 -13.39 7.26 40.93
CA ALA A 697 -14.73 7.19 41.48
C ALA A 697 -14.78 6.40 42.80
N ALA A 698 -13.94 5.36 42.93
CA ALA A 698 -13.86 4.52 44.11
C ALA A 698 -13.13 5.21 45.29
N ASP A 699 -12.18 6.12 45.02
CA ASP A 699 -11.47 6.94 46.02
C ASP A 699 -12.32 8.14 46.47
N ILE A 700 -13.36 7.85 47.26
CA ILE A 700 -14.32 8.87 47.74
C ILE A 700 -13.66 9.85 48.71
N ASN A 701 -12.64 9.42 49.45
CA ASN A 701 -11.97 10.25 50.44
C ASN A 701 -10.78 11.07 49.86
N LYS A 702 -10.37 10.78 48.62
CA LYS A 702 -9.28 11.43 47.86
C LYS A 702 -7.89 11.22 48.45
N ASP A 703 -7.63 10.06 49.04
CA ASP A 703 -6.32 9.69 49.60
C ASP A 703 -5.40 8.97 48.61
N GLY A 704 -5.90 8.67 47.40
CA GLY A 704 -5.18 8.02 46.32
C GLY A 704 -5.34 6.49 46.28
N GLU A 705 -6.07 5.89 47.22
CA GLU A 705 -6.25 4.45 47.31
C GLU A 705 -7.72 4.07 47.57
N PHE A 706 -8.28 3.14 46.80
CA PHE A 706 -9.58 2.56 47.17
C PHE A 706 -9.42 1.60 48.35
N ASN A 707 -10.07 1.90 49.48
CA ASN A 707 -10.04 1.03 50.65
C ASN A 707 -11.38 0.99 51.42
N SER A 708 -11.37 0.36 52.61
CA SER A 708 -12.58 0.18 53.43
C SER A 708 -13.23 1.50 53.88
N LEU A 709 -12.48 2.61 53.89
CA LEU A 709 -12.98 3.94 54.24
C LEU A 709 -13.90 4.48 53.15
N ASP A 710 -13.56 4.30 51.88
CA ASP A 710 -14.37 4.74 50.74
C ASP A 710 -15.63 3.90 50.62
N PHE A 711 -15.50 2.58 50.78
CA PHE A 711 -16.65 1.69 50.86
C PHE A 711 -17.61 2.08 52.00
N GLY A 712 -17.07 2.49 53.15
CA GLY A 712 -17.84 3.05 54.25
C GLY A 712 -18.52 4.39 53.90
N ALA A 713 -17.85 5.24 53.13
CA ALA A 713 -18.40 6.52 52.68
C ALA A 713 -19.58 6.32 51.71
N LEU A 714 -19.47 5.41 50.73
CA LEU A 714 -20.60 5.06 49.85
C LEU A 714 -21.76 4.47 50.64
N ARG A 715 -21.49 3.62 51.64
CA ARG A 715 -22.52 3.07 52.52
C ARG A 715 -23.32 4.16 53.24
N LEU A 716 -22.62 5.13 53.82
CA LEU A 716 -23.26 6.24 54.54
C LEU A 716 -24.08 7.13 53.59
N HIS A 717 -23.64 7.26 52.34
CA HIS A 717 -24.38 7.95 51.29
C HIS A 717 -25.69 7.26 50.93
N LEU A 718 -25.64 5.95 50.64
CA LEU A 718 -26.84 5.18 50.31
C LEU A 718 -27.85 5.11 51.46
N LEU A 719 -27.40 5.30 52.71
CA LEU A 719 -28.26 5.38 53.90
C LEU A 719 -28.81 6.79 54.17
N GLY A 720 -28.47 7.79 53.35
CA GLY A 720 -28.88 9.19 53.53
C GLY A 720 -28.24 9.87 54.74
N ILE A 721 -27.13 9.30 55.27
CA ILE A 721 -26.45 9.79 56.48
C ILE A 721 -25.38 10.83 56.12
N ARG A 722 -24.74 10.71 54.95
CA ARG A 722 -23.67 11.60 54.49
C ARG A 722 -23.78 11.84 52.98
N GLU A 723 -23.73 13.10 52.53
CA GLU A 723 -23.58 13.38 51.10
C GLU A 723 -22.12 13.20 50.65
N ILE A 724 -21.95 12.59 49.48
CA ILE A 724 -20.66 12.59 48.77
C ILE A 724 -20.66 13.80 47.85
N THR A 725 -19.94 14.85 48.27
CA THR A 725 -19.70 16.06 47.49
C THR A 725 -18.62 15.80 46.45
N LYS A 726 -18.75 16.44 45.28
CA LYS A 726 -17.78 16.37 44.17
C LYS A 726 -16.34 16.63 44.60
#